data_AF-G2NKS9-F1
#
_entry.id   AF-G2NKS9-F1
#
_cell.length_a   1.000
_cell.length_b   1.000
_cell.length_c   1.000
_cell.angle_alpha   90.00
_cell.angle_beta   90.00
_cell.angle_gamma   90.00
#
_symmetry.space_group_name_H-M   'P 1'
#
loop_
_entity.id
_entity.type
_entity.pdbx_description
1 polymer ?
#
loop_
_entity_poly.entity_id
_entity_poly.type
_entity_poly.pdbx_seq_one_letter_code
_entity_poly.pdbx_strand_id
1 'polypeptide(L)'
;MSTQRRALRATAVAVALVATAATASTFATAQADDKTSGSGASVVDRRDPAPAKAHEHDLEGPFSKEQDAQRKAALEQVLTGDKKVTTRGGSKVVQLGRSKYVELGREKTDKIFTILVEFGDQVDDTTMYDPDGDGPKPPVKKYGGTPGPLHNQIAEPDPKKDNSTAWQADYDQAHFQDLYFGQGKGKESLKTYYEKTSSGRYSVDGEVSDWVKVPYNEARYGSNYCGSTNCANVWDAVRDGVNAWVADQKAKGRTLDQIKADLAQYDQWDRYDYDGDGDFNEPDGYIDHFQLVHAGEDESAGGGAEGTDAIWAHRWYAYGTNAGATGPANNKAGGAEIGDTGIWVGDYTAQPENGGLGVFAHEYAHDLGLPDLYDTSGGGENSVGFWSLMSAGSWLGTGDGQIGNLPGDMTAWDKLQLGWLDYDKAKAATKSTHKLGVSEYNTKDKQALVVELPKKAVTTTVTKPAEGSKQWWSDMGDDLSNTLTRSVDLTGKSSASLDLSGWYDIEADYDYLYTEVSDNGGTSWTALDGTADGKAIPRDASDKPALTDVSGGYKKLSFPLDAYAGKKIDLRFRYQTDGGAGGKGFTADAITVTADGAALFTDGAEGDDNGWTAKGFSRIGESFTNDYPQYYIAENRQYVSYDKTLAVGPYNFGFTTTRPDWVEHYAYQNGLMVWLWDTSQKDNNTSVHPGQGLILPVDSHAKPLKWKDGTLLRNKIQPFDAPFSWYPNKGFTLHNADVPLKIPASLGNPVFDDRLGTYWYKENPTGSVKVADTNTRITIVNEPLSGSTMTVKVGPSGR
;
A
#
# COMPACT_ATOMS: atom_id res chain seq x y z
N MET A 1 7.44 -74.90 -20.33
CA MET A 1 8.58 -73.96 -20.19
C MET A 1 8.06 -72.79 -19.36
N SER A 2 7.98 -72.96 -18.04
CA SER A 2 9.02 -72.69 -17.02
C SER A 2 9.02 -71.20 -16.64
N THR A 3 8.31 -70.82 -15.55
CA THR A 3 8.82 -70.57 -14.16
C THR A 3 9.25 -69.11 -13.99
N GLN A 4 8.99 -68.31 -12.93
CA GLN A 4 8.58 -68.47 -11.51
C GLN A 4 8.22 -67.04 -10.99
N ARG A 5 7.14 -66.81 -10.21
CA ARG A 5 7.08 -66.72 -8.72
C ARG A 5 8.14 -65.76 -8.11
N ARG A 6 7.85 -64.70 -7.33
CA ARG A 6 7.14 -64.56 -6.02
C ARG A 6 7.08 -63.05 -5.67
N ALA A 7 6.01 -62.44 -5.18
CA ALA A 7 5.30 -62.54 -3.88
C ALA A 7 5.74 -61.48 -2.83
N LEU A 8 4.79 -60.59 -2.52
CA LEU A 8 4.34 -60.08 -1.21
C LEU A 8 5.33 -60.06 -0.03
N ARG A 9 5.43 -58.89 0.63
CA ARG A 9 5.35 -58.76 2.09
C ARG A 9 4.67 -57.46 2.54
N ALA A 10 3.59 -57.64 3.30
CA ALA A 10 3.04 -56.70 4.26
C ALA A 10 3.60 -57.03 5.66
N THR A 11 3.87 -56.01 6.48
CA THR A 11 4.02 -56.00 7.96
C THR A 11 4.30 -54.52 8.31
N ALA A 12 3.48 -53.71 9.00
CA ALA A 12 2.61 -53.85 10.18
C ALA A 12 3.37 -53.85 11.54
N VAL A 13 3.09 -52.77 12.30
CA VAL A 13 3.03 -52.60 13.78
C VAL A 13 4.34 -52.39 14.56
N ALA A 14 4.45 -51.24 15.26
CA ALA A 14 4.40 -51.17 16.74
C ALA A 14 4.54 -49.74 17.29
N VAL A 15 3.68 -49.46 18.28
CA VAL A 15 3.56 -48.26 19.12
C VAL A 15 4.72 -48.16 20.13
N ALA A 16 5.14 -46.94 20.47
CA ALA A 16 5.75 -46.65 21.77
C ALA A 16 5.25 -45.29 22.31
N LEU A 17 4.22 -45.37 23.16
CA LEU A 17 3.88 -44.39 24.17
C LEU A 17 4.90 -44.49 25.31
N VAL A 18 5.50 -43.37 25.72
CA VAL A 18 6.08 -43.20 27.06
C VAL A 18 5.53 -41.91 27.64
N ALA A 19 4.77 -42.06 28.71
CA ALA A 19 4.32 -40.99 29.60
C ALA A 19 5.44 -40.64 30.59
N THR A 20 5.52 -39.37 30.99
CA THR A 20 6.02 -38.79 32.27
C THR A 20 6.23 -37.30 32.02
N ALA A 21 5.95 -36.34 32.90
CA ALA A 21 5.27 -36.27 34.18
C ALA A 21 5.00 -34.76 34.38
N ALA A 22 3.95 -34.42 35.14
CA ALA A 22 3.75 -33.07 35.63
C ALA A 22 4.91 -32.68 36.58
N THR A 23 5.56 -31.55 36.32
CA THR A 23 6.26 -30.76 37.33
C THR A 23 6.07 -29.29 37.01
N ALA A 24 5.24 -28.65 37.83
CA ALA A 24 5.29 -27.22 38.05
C ALA A 24 6.68 -26.87 38.60
N SER A 25 7.36 -25.95 37.92
CA SER A 25 8.60 -25.34 38.40
C SER A 25 8.58 -23.88 37.98
N THR A 26 8.22 -23.04 38.93
CA THR A 26 8.52 -21.61 38.97
C THR A 26 9.98 -21.37 38.59
N PHE A 27 10.21 -20.67 37.48
CA PHE A 27 11.46 -19.93 37.28
C PHE A 27 11.14 -18.46 37.25
N ALA A 28 11.39 -17.84 38.40
CA ALA A 28 11.58 -16.42 38.54
C ALA A 28 12.67 -15.99 37.56
N THR A 29 12.30 -15.18 36.56
CA THR A 29 13.26 -14.30 35.91
C THR A 29 13.62 -13.24 36.94
N ALA A 30 14.82 -13.38 37.49
CA ALA A 30 15.45 -12.33 38.27
C ALA A 30 15.54 -11.07 37.39
N GLN A 31 14.69 -10.09 37.69
CA GLN A 31 14.97 -8.70 37.36
C GLN A 31 16.25 -8.34 38.14
N ALA A 32 17.36 -8.24 37.43
CA ALA A 32 18.46 -7.43 37.89
C ALA A 32 18.06 -5.97 37.64
N ASP A 33 17.64 -5.32 38.72
CA ASP A 33 17.69 -3.87 38.86
C ASP A 33 19.11 -3.39 38.53
N ASP A 34 19.28 -2.71 37.40
CA ASP A 34 20.33 -1.70 37.25
C ASP A 34 19.66 -0.32 37.23
N LYS A 35 19.28 0.13 38.43
CA LYS A 35 19.11 1.55 38.71
C LYS A 35 20.48 2.19 38.78
N THR A 36 20.93 2.79 37.68
CA THR A 36 21.73 4.02 37.75
C THR A 36 21.06 5.10 36.93
N SER A 37 20.31 5.92 37.67
CA SER A 37 19.73 7.18 37.24
C SER A 37 20.80 8.16 36.74
N GLY A 38 20.64 8.59 35.50
CA GLY A 38 21.14 9.87 35.00
C GLY A 38 20.09 10.39 34.03
N SER A 39 19.27 11.33 34.51
CA SER A 39 18.33 12.10 33.68
C SER A 39 19.10 12.83 32.57
N GLY A 40 19.08 12.28 31.36
CA GLY A 40 19.41 12.98 30.13
C GLY A 40 18.17 12.92 29.27
N ALA A 41 17.69 14.08 28.82
CA ALA A 41 16.68 14.17 27.78
C ALA A 41 17.06 13.22 26.64
N SER A 42 16.11 12.42 26.19
CA SER A 42 16.23 11.59 25.00
C SER A 42 16.63 12.49 23.84
N VAL A 43 17.90 12.44 23.46
CA VAL A 43 18.35 12.97 22.18
C VAL A 43 17.76 12.02 21.15
N VAL A 44 16.68 12.46 20.50
CA VAL A 44 16.09 11.76 19.36
C VAL A 44 17.17 11.61 18.30
N ASP A 45 17.44 10.37 17.92
CA ASP A 45 18.45 9.99 16.94
C ASP A 45 17.83 10.22 15.55
N ARG A 46 18.12 11.37 14.92
CA ARG A 46 17.77 11.69 13.53
C ARG A 46 18.48 10.71 12.60
N ARG A 47 17.89 9.53 12.42
CA ARG A 47 18.36 8.52 11.47
C ARG A 47 17.54 8.64 10.19
N ASP A 48 18.10 8.09 9.11
CA ASP A 48 17.43 7.86 7.82
C ASP A 48 15.91 7.74 7.97
N PRO A 49 15.08 8.51 7.23
CA PRO A 49 13.63 8.51 7.42
C PRO A 49 12.94 7.14 7.27
N ALA A 50 13.70 6.13 6.84
CA ALA A 50 13.49 4.77 7.31
C ALA A 50 14.84 4.19 7.80
N PRO A 51 15.01 3.79 9.09
CA PRO A 51 14.13 2.79 9.73
C PRO A 51 13.96 2.82 11.28
N ALA A 52 12.73 2.55 11.72
CA ALA A 52 12.40 1.64 12.83
C ALA A 52 10.96 1.12 12.74
N LYS A 53 10.07 1.87 12.06
CA LYS A 53 8.77 1.44 11.53
C LYS A 53 8.44 2.31 10.31
N ALA A 54 8.80 1.90 9.10
CA ALA A 54 8.26 2.54 7.90
C ALA A 54 6.75 2.25 7.88
N HIS A 55 5.95 3.29 7.71
CA HIS A 55 4.50 3.22 7.60
C HIS A 55 4.09 3.54 6.16
N GLU A 56 2.90 3.13 5.77
CA GLU A 56 2.32 3.44 4.46
C GLU A 56 2.06 4.95 4.35
N HIS A 57 2.51 5.56 3.26
CA HIS A 57 2.23 6.95 2.91
C HIS A 57 0.92 7.05 2.12
N ASP A 58 0.54 6.02 1.35
CA ASP A 58 -0.78 5.94 0.70
C ASP A 58 -1.83 5.31 1.60
N LEU A 59 -2.48 6.12 2.43
CA LEU A 59 -3.52 5.65 3.34
C LEU A 59 -4.87 5.55 2.62
N GLU A 60 -5.61 4.50 2.93
CA GLU A 60 -6.82 4.15 2.21
C GLU A 60 -7.99 5.12 2.47
N GLY A 61 -8.63 5.53 1.37
CA GLY A 61 -9.90 6.23 1.38
C GLY A 61 -11.09 5.27 1.17
N PRO A 62 -12.33 5.79 1.13
CA PRO A 62 -13.55 4.99 1.05
C PRO A 62 -13.66 4.14 -0.23
N PHE A 63 -12.92 4.48 -1.29
CA PHE A 63 -12.98 3.80 -2.59
C PHE A 63 -11.61 3.36 -3.13
N SER A 64 -10.52 3.53 -2.35
CA SER A 64 -9.15 3.28 -2.83
C SER A 64 -8.96 1.84 -3.32
N LYS A 65 -9.36 0.83 -2.54
CA LYS A 65 -9.19 -0.57 -2.96
C LYS A 65 -10.02 -0.96 -4.16
N GLU A 66 -11.27 -0.48 -4.24
CA GLU A 66 -12.12 -0.75 -5.40
C GLU A 66 -11.44 -0.22 -6.66
N GLN A 67 -10.91 1.01 -6.59
CA GLN A 67 -10.20 1.66 -7.68
C GLN A 67 -8.95 0.86 -8.08
N ASP A 68 -8.14 0.41 -7.13
CA ASP A 68 -6.93 -0.37 -7.39
C ASP A 68 -7.23 -1.73 -8.05
N ALA A 69 -8.24 -2.43 -7.52
CA ALA A 69 -8.67 -3.71 -8.07
C ALA A 69 -9.17 -3.54 -9.51
N GLN A 70 -9.96 -2.49 -9.78
CA GLN A 70 -10.43 -2.15 -11.11
C GLN A 70 -9.30 -1.76 -12.05
N ARG A 71 -8.35 -0.92 -11.61
CA ARG A 71 -7.18 -0.50 -12.37
C ARG A 71 -6.32 -1.68 -12.77
N LYS A 72 -6.04 -2.57 -11.82
CA LYS A 72 -5.30 -3.82 -12.04
C LYS A 72 -5.99 -4.70 -13.09
N ALA A 73 -7.30 -4.92 -12.96
CA ALA A 73 -8.06 -5.74 -13.90
C ALA A 73 -8.10 -5.12 -15.32
N ALA A 74 -8.23 -3.80 -15.41
CA ALA A 74 -8.21 -3.07 -16.68
C ALA A 74 -6.84 -3.13 -17.35
N LEU A 75 -5.76 -2.94 -16.59
CA LEU A 75 -4.39 -3.02 -17.10
C LEU A 75 -4.03 -4.44 -17.58
N GLU A 76 -4.42 -5.48 -16.85
CA GLU A 76 -4.24 -6.89 -17.28
C GLU A 76 -4.90 -7.11 -18.65
N GLN A 77 -6.16 -6.70 -18.82
CA GLN A 77 -6.89 -6.89 -20.08
C GLN A 77 -6.30 -6.09 -21.25
N VAL A 78 -5.65 -4.95 -20.98
CA VAL A 78 -4.91 -4.18 -22.01
C VAL A 78 -3.58 -4.86 -22.36
N LEU A 79 -2.89 -5.43 -21.38
CA LEU A 79 -1.63 -6.12 -21.59
C LEU A 79 -1.82 -7.42 -22.39
N THR A 80 -2.86 -8.20 -22.11
CA THR A 80 -3.24 -9.41 -22.87
C THR A 80 -3.82 -9.08 -24.25
N GLY A 81 -4.35 -7.87 -24.43
CA GLY A 81 -4.98 -7.40 -25.67
C GLY A 81 -6.48 -7.72 -25.77
N ASP A 82 -7.10 -8.14 -24.67
CA ASP A 82 -8.53 -8.42 -24.57
C ASP A 82 -9.38 -7.14 -24.62
N LYS A 83 -8.84 -6.04 -24.10
CA LYS A 83 -9.46 -4.71 -24.16
C LYS A 83 -8.53 -3.70 -24.83
N LYS A 84 -9.14 -2.67 -25.40
CA LYS A 84 -8.45 -1.50 -25.93
C LYS A 84 -8.81 -0.29 -25.09
N VAL A 85 -7.80 0.51 -24.81
CA VAL A 85 -7.95 1.84 -24.23
C VAL A 85 -8.64 2.74 -25.27
N THR A 86 -9.71 3.41 -24.86
CA THR A 86 -10.40 4.43 -25.66
C THR A 86 -10.27 5.80 -25.01
N THR A 87 -10.44 6.88 -25.78
CA THR A 87 -10.44 8.23 -25.23
C THR A 87 -11.87 8.71 -25.02
N ARG A 88 -12.16 9.18 -23.80
CA ARG A 88 -13.46 9.76 -23.40
C ARG A 88 -13.20 10.92 -22.45
N GLY A 89 -13.82 12.07 -22.68
CA GLY A 89 -13.58 13.28 -21.88
C GLY A 89 -12.17 13.90 -21.99
N GLY A 90 -11.21 13.23 -22.66
CA GLY A 90 -9.78 13.58 -22.60
C GLY A 90 -8.94 12.52 -21.86
N SER A 91 -9.61 11.67 -21.08
CA SER A 91 -9.04 10.55 -20.35
C SER A 91 -8.89 9.29 -21.20
N LYS A 92 -7.92 8.45 -20.85
CA LYS A 92 -7.72 7.11 -21.41
C LYS A 92 -8.47 6.10 -20.55
N VAL A 93 -9.55 5.55 -21.08
CA VAL A 93 -10.53 4.77 -20.31
C VAL A 93 -10.67 3.35 -20.86
N VAL A 94 -10.87 2.39 -19.97
CA VAL A 94 -11.26 1.02 -20.28
C VAL A 94 -12.61 0.70 -19.63
N GLN A 95 -13.53 0.16 -20.43
CA GLN A 95 -14.83 -0.29 -19.95
C GLN A 95 -14.76 -1.75 -19.49
N LEU A 96 -14.88 -1.99 -18.17
CA LEU A 96 -14.93 -3.32 -17.57
C LEU A 96 -16.34 -3.91 -17.57
N GLY A 97 -17.37 -3.06 -17.43
CA GLY A 97 -18.77 -3.46 -17.38
C GLY A 97 -19.71 -2.43 -18.01
N ARG A 98 -21.02 -2.69 -18.01
CA ARG A 98 -22.01 -1.84 -18.69
C ARG A 98 -21.97 -0.35 -18.25
N SER A 99 -21.64 -0.10 -16.99
CA SER A 99 -21.47 1.22 -16.37
C SER A 99 -20.28 1.20 -15.39
N LYS A 100 -19.21 0.51 -15.77
CA LYS A 100 -17.97 0.47 -14.96
C LYS A 100 -16.80 0.79 -15.87
N TYR A 101 -16.26 1.98 -15.69
CA TYR A 101 -15.15 2.53 -16.46
C TYR A 101 -13.96 2.74 -15.55
N VAL A 102 -12.77 2.64 -16.13
CA VAL A 102 -11.51 2.78 -15.40
C VAL A 102 -10.59 3.69 -16.19
N GLU A 103 -10.15 4.79 -15.59
CA GLU A 103 -9.11 5.64 -16.14
C GLU A 103 -7.74 4.96 -15.97
N LEU A 104 -7.07 4.67 -17.09
CA LEU A 104 -5.72 4.07 -17.13
C LEU A 104 -4.64 5.07 -17.54
N GLY A 105 -5.02 6.31 -17.85
CA GLY A 105 -4.06 7.32 -18.27
C GLY A 105 -4.70 8.68 -18.40
N ARG A 106 -3.95 9.67 -17.94
CA ARG A 106 -4.34 11.06 -17.91
C ARG A 106 -3.28 11.89 -18.64
N GLU A 107 -3.71 12.63 -19.66
CA GLU A 107 -2.85 13.46 -20.50
C GLU A 107 -3.38 14.90 -20.52
N LYS A 108 -3.20 15.64 -19.43
CA LYS A 108 -3.67 17.02 -19.27
C LYS A 108 -2.83 17.80 -18.27
N THR A 109 -3.23 19.04 -18.03
CA THR A 109 -2.74 19.85 -16.92
C THR A 109 -3.81 19.87 -15.83
N ASP A 110 -3.52 19.27 -14.69
CA ASP A 110 -4.39 19.34 -13.52
C ASP A 110 -4.08 20.55 -12.66
N LYS A 111 -5.06 20.95 -11.85
CA LYS A 111 -4.91 22.04 -10.90
C LYS A 111 -4.76 21.52 -9.48
N ILE A 112 -3.77 22.03 -8.78
CA ILE A 112 -3.52 21.73 -7.38
C ILE A 112 -3.91 22.95 -6.54
N PHE A 113 -4.73 22.72 -5.52
CA PHE A 113 -5.04 23.72 -4.51
C PHE A 113 -4.22 23.43 -3.25
N THR A 114 -3.28 24.32 -2.92
CA THR A 114 -2.37 24.14 -1.79
C THR A 114 -2.66 25.15 -0.69
N ILE A 115 -2.75 24.67 0.56
CA ILE A 115 -2.81 25.52 1.75
C ILE A 115 -1.58 25.31 2.62
N LEU A 116 -0.97 26.41 3.05
CA LEU A 116 0.11 26.43 4.03
C LEU A 116 -0.47 26.65 5.44
N VAL A 117 -0.21 25.74 6.39
CA VAL A 117 -0.77 25.76 7.74
C VAL A 117 0.31 25.84 8.80
N GLU A 118 0.24 26.88 9.63
CA GLU A 118 1.04 27.00 10.85
C GLU A 118 0.18 26.82 12.10
N PHE A 119 0.82 26.44 13.21
CA PHE A 119 0.10 25.96 14.38
C PHE A 119 -0.12 27.01 15.47
N GLY A 120 -1.19 26.78 16.21
CA GLY A 120 -1.71 27.64 17.26
C GLY A 120 -1.01 27.49 18.61
N ASP A 121 -1.50 28.26 19.57
CA ASP A 121 -1.05 28.24 20.96
C ASP A 121 -1.99 27.45 21.89
N GLN A 122 -3.14 26.98 21.39
CA GLN A 122 -4.04 26.14 22.17
C GLN A 122 -3.49 24.72 22.26
N VAL A 123 -3.46 24.19 23.48
CA VAL A 123 -3.03 22.81 23.78
C VAL A 123 -4.24 22.06 24.33
N ASP A 124 -4.58 20.93 23.71
CA ASP A 124 -5.63 20.04 24.22
C ASP A 124 -5.04 19.03 25.22
N ASP A 125 -5.00 19.44 26.47
CA ASP A 125 -4.57 18.57 27.58
C ASP A 125 -5.72 17.85 28.27
N THR A 126 -6.93 17.89 27.68
CA THR A 126 -8.18 17.49 28.33
C THR A 126 -8.84 16.28 27.67
N THR A 127 -8.65 16.10 26.36
CA THR A 127 -9.18 14.93 25.67
C THR A 127 -8.43 13.68 26.13
N MET A 128 -9.19 12.69 26.59
CA MET A 128 -8.67 11.41 27.05
C MET A 128 -8.92 10.33 25.97
N TYR A 129 -8.00 9.37 25.89
CA TYR A 129 -8.09 8.20 25.03
C TYR A 129 -7.95 6.95 25.89
N ASP A 130 -8.84 6.00 25.69
CA ASP A 130 -8.75 4.69 26.32
C ASP A 130 -7.96 3.74 25.41
N PRO A 131 -6.74 3.33 25.80
CA PRO A 131 -5.88 2.53 24.93
C PRO A 131 -6.29 1.06 24.82
N ASP A 132 -7.22 0.57 25.64
CA ASP A 132 -7.73 -0.80 25.53
C ASP A 132 -9.25 -0.93 25.71
N GLY A 133 -9.98 0.19 25.74
CA GLY A 133 -11.45 0.22 25.78
C GLY A 133 -11.97 -0.29 27.11
N ASP A 134 -12.62 -1.45 27.13
CA ASP A 134 -13.07 -2.09 28.38
C ASP A 134 -11.92 -2.83 29.12
N GLY A 135 -10.67 -2.63 28.69
CA GLY A 135 -9.50 -3.27 29.25
C GLY A 135 -9.02 -2.68 30.59
N PRO A 136 -7.94 -3.24 31.16
CA PRO A 136 -7.45 -2.82 32.47
C PRO A 136 -6.66 -1.50 32.47
N LYS A 137 -6.29 -0.93 31.32
CA LYS A 137 -5.49 0.29 31.29
C LYS A 137 -6.39 1.50 31.57
N PRO A 138 -5.94 2.46 32.41
CA PRO A 138 -6.68 3.69 32.58
C PRO A 138 -6.61 4.54 31.31
N PRO A 139 -7.64 5.38 31.03
CA PRO A 139 -7.55 6.39 30.00
C PRO A 139 -6.33 7.29 30.18
N VAL A 140 -5.64 7.55 29.08
CA VAL A 140 -4.47 8.44 29.01
C VAL A 140 -4.85 9.74 28.31
N LYS A 141 -4.05 10.79 28.48
CA LYS A 141 -4.23 12.00 27.66
C LYS A 141 -4.03 11.62 26.19
N LYS A 142 -4.97 12.05 25.36
CA LYS A 142 -4.93 11.80 23.92
C LYS A 142 -3.91 12.71 23.24
N TYR A 143 -3.86 13.98 23.66
CA TYR A 143 -2.97 15.00 23.11
C TYR A 143 -2.19 15.72 24.23
N GLY A 144 -1.30 16.62 23.83
CA GLY A 144 -0.43 17.41 24.72
C GLY A 144 0.51 18.30 23.91
N GLY A 145 1.81 18.19 24.15
CA GLY A 145 2.84 18.90 23.38
C GLY A 145 3.01 20.38 23.75
N THR A 146 3.80 21.09 22.96
CA THR A 146 4.10 22.53 23.12
C THR A 146 3.35 23.36 22.08
N PRO A 147 3.03 24.64 22.37
CA PRO A 147 2.52 25.60 21.38
C PRO A 147 3.38 25.66 20.10
N GLY A 148 2.72 25.83 18.94
CA GLY A 148 3.38 25.90 17.64
C GLY A 148 3.60 24.53 16.97
N PRO A 149 4.53 24.45 16.00
CA PRO A 149 5.41 25.54 15.54
C PRO A 149 4.70 26.55 14.63
N LEU A 150 5.26 27.77 14.57
CA LEU A 150 5.01 28.66 13.43
C LEU A 150 5.99 28.32 12.31
N HIS A 151 5.68 28.70 11.08
CA HIS A 151 6.63 28.56 9.98
C HIS A 151 7.92 29.37 10.26
N ASN A 152 9.03 28.99 9.62
CA ASN A 152 10.36 29.53 9.80
C ASN A 152 10.96 29.34 11.21
N GLN A 153 10.51 28.32 11.93
CA GLN A 153 11.04 27.97 13.27
C GLN A 153 11.96 26.74 13.29
N ILE A 154 12.17 26.10 12.14
CA ILE A 154 13.14 25.02 11.98
C ILE A 154 14.55 25.55 12.24
N ALA A 155 15.29 24.88 13.12
CA ALA A 155 16.62 25.29 13.52
C ALA A 155 17.64 25.13 12.36
N GLU A 156 18.47 26.16 12.13
CA GLU A 156 19.55 26.09 11.15
C GLU A 156 20.54 24.96 11.52
N PRO A 157 20.81 23.99 10.61
CA PRO A 157 21.69 22.88 10.90
C PRO A 157 23.16 23.34 11.02
N ASP A 158 23.95 22.72 11.91
CA ASP A 158 25.40 22.96 11.97
C ASP A 158 26.08 22.29 10.76
N PRO A 159 26.58 23.05 9.77
CA PRO A 159 27.10 22.48 8.52
C PRO A 159 28.39 21.65 8.71
N LYS A 160 28.94 21.59 9.92
CA LYS A 160 30.07 20.69 10.26
C LYS A 160 29.60 19.31 10.71
N LYS A 161 28.33 19.16 11.08
CA LYS A 161 27.75 17.96 11.68
C LYS A 161 26.59 17.40 10.88
N ASP A 162 25.83 18.26 10.23
CA ASP A 162 24.64 17.92 9.47
C ASP A 162 24.77 18.47 8.05
N ASN A 163 24.74 17.55 7.08
CA ASN A 163 24.66 17.85 5.65
C ASN A 163 23.43 17.19 5.01
N SER A 164 22.46 16.77 5.82
CA SER A 164 21.29 16.01 5.41
C SER A 164 20.00 16.83 5.50
N THR A 165 19.87 17.68 6.53
CA THR A 165 18.68 18.51 6.73
C THR A 165 18.56 19.59 5.67
N ALA A 166 17.41 19.64 4.98
CA ALA A 166 17.06 20.77 4.13
C ALA A 166 16.69 21.98 4.99
N TRP A 167 17.34 23.12 4.75
CA TRP A 167 17.08 24.35 5.49
C TRP A 167 17.28 25.60 4.62
N GLN A 168 16.37 26.56 4.77
CA GLN A 168 16.54 27.93 4.30
C GLN A 168 15.94 28.90 5.32
N ALA A 169 16.30 30.19 5.19
CA ALA A 169 15.90 31.20 6.17
C ALA A 169 14.42 31.62 6.08
N ASP A 170 13.76 31.40 4.94
CA ASP A 170 12.39 31.83 4.71
C ASP A 170 11.64 30.87 3.76
N TYR A 171 10.64 30.16 4.29
CA TYR A 171 9.69 29.30 3.60
C TYR A 171 8.37 30.06 3.34
N ASP A 172 8.45 31.10 2.52
CA ASP A 172 7.30 31.92 2.18
C ASP A 172 6.40 31.29 1.08
N GLN A 173 5.24 31.91 0.82
CA GLN A 173 4.35 31.50 -0.27
C GLN A 173 5.08 31.44 -1.64
N ALA A 174 6.02 32.35 -1.90
CA ALA A 174 6.73 32.42 -3.16
C ALA A 174 7.68 31.22 -3.36
N HIS A 175 8.33 30.76 -2.29
CA HIS A 175 9.11 29.54 -2.28
C HIS A 175 8.28 28.34 -2.73
N PHE A 176 7.13 28.10 -2.07
CA PHE A 176 6.28 26.96 -2.43
C PHE A 176 5.69 27.12 -3.83
N GLN A 177 5.30 28.34 -4.25
CA GLN A 177 4.85 28.57 -5.62
C GLN A 177 5.94 28.21 -6.67
N ASP A 178 7.23 28.49 -6.42
CA ASP A 178 8.34 28.05 -7.29
C ASP A 178 8.58 26.54 -7.19
N LEU A 179 8.47 25.95 -6.01
CA LEU A 179 8.62 24.50 -5.79
C LEU A 179 7.56 23.68 -6.54
N TYR A 180 6.30 24.11 -6.49
CA TYR A 180 5.22 23.45 -7.21
C TYR A 180 5.22 23.77 -8.71
N PHE A 181 5.26 25.06 -9.05
CA PHE A 181 4.87 25.54 -10.37
C PHE A 181 5.96 26.35 -11.07
N GLY A 182 7.17 26.39 -10.50
CA GLY A 182 8.33 27.06 -11.09
C GLY A 182 8.60 26.55 -12.50
N GLN A 183 8.92 27.48 -13.40
CA GLN A 183 9.08 27.21 -14.83
C GLN A 183 10.34 27.88 -15.38
N GLY A 184 10.83 27.32 -16.49
CA GLY A 184 11.95 27.88 -17.24
C GLY A 184 13.12 26.92 -17.34
N LYS A 185 14.14 27.34 -18.08
CA LYS A 185 15.28 26.47 -18.38
C LYS A 185 16.08 26.17 -17.11
N GLY A 186 16.18 24.89 -16.78
CA GLY A 186 16.94 24.40 -15.62
C GLY A 186 16.24 24.61 -14.28
N LYS A 187 14.94 24.95 -14.30
CA LYS A 187 14.09 24.92 -13.11
C LYS A 187 13.64 23.49 -12.83
N GLU A 188 13.67 23.13 -11.56
CA GLU A 188 13.20 21.86 -11.02
C GLU A 188 12.07 22.20 -10.04
N SER A 189 10.90 21.62 -10.30
CA SER A 189 9.63 21.89 -9.63
C SER A 189 8.70 20.69 -9.84
N LEU A 190 7.61 20.60 -9.09
CA LEU A 190 6.63 19.51 -9.27
C LEU A 190 6.14 19.47 -10.73
N LYS A 191 5.80 20.65 -11.28
CA LYS A 191 5.42 20.82 -12.68
C LYS A 191 6.46 20.25 -13.64
N THR A 192 7.71 20.70 -13.53
CA THR A 192 8.76 20.27 -14.47
C THR A 192 9.15 18.79 -14.29
N TYR A 193 9.00 18.25 -13.08
CA TYR A 193 9.18 16.83 -12.79
C TYR A 193 8.17 15.98 -13.57
N TYR A 194 6.90 16.30 -13.40
CA TYR A 194 5.80 15.58 -14.04
C TYR A 194 5.77 15.76 -15.57
N GLU A 195 6.17 16.93 -16.08
CA GLU A 195 6.36 17.14 -17.52
C GLU A 195 7.48 16.26 -18.09
N LYS A 196 8.60 16.09 -17.38
CA LYS A 196 9.71 15.26 -17.85
C LYS A 196 9.38 13.77 -17.79
N THR A 197 8.92 13.27 -16.64
CA THR A 197 8.64 11.83 -16.43
C THR A 197 7.52 11.32 -17.36
N SER A 198 6.50 12.16 -17.61
CA SER A 198 5.41 11.85 -18.55
C SER A 198 5.77 12.09 -20.02
N SER A 199 6.97 12.60 -20.31
CA SER A 199 7.41 13.06 -21.64
C SER A 199 6.47 14.11 -22.25
N GLY A 200 5.99 15.03 -21.44
CA GLY A 200 5.16 16.18 -21.82
C GLY A 200 3.67 15.88 -21.95
N ARG A 201 3.22 14.70 -21.52
CA ARG A 201 1.81 14.30 -21.56
C ARG A 201 0.99 14.88 -20.41
N TYR A 202 1.65 15.09 -19.28
CA TYR A 202 1.02 15.48 -18.03
C TYR A 202 1.79 16.64 -17.40
N SER A 203 1.07 17.58 -16.80
CA SER A 203 1.63 18.74 -16.09
C SER A 203 0.69 19.13 -14.95
N VAL A 204 1.15 20.01 -14.07
CA VAL A 204 0.34 20.57 -12.99
C VAL A 204 0.40 22.09 -13.02
N ASP A 205 -0.65 22.73 -12.55
CA ASP A 205 -0.75 24.17 -12.37
C ASP A 205 -1.53 24.49 -11.09
N GLY A 206 -1.51 25.73 -10.62
CA GLY A 206 -2.23 26.06 -9.40
C GLY A 206 -1.71 27.27 -8.66
N GLU A 207 -2.24 27.45 -7.46
CA GLU A 207 -1.90 28.53 -6.55
C GLU A 207 -1.65 27.94 -5.17
N VAL A 208 -0.60 28.44 -4.52
CA VAL A 208 -0.31 28.17 -3.12
C VAL A 208 -0.87 29.30 -2.27
N SER A 209 -1.61 29.01 -1.20
CA SER A 209 -2.10 30.04 -0.29
C SER A 209 -0.97 30.70 0.50
N ASP A 210 -1.25 31.86 1.10
CA ASP A 210 -0.44 32.37 2.20
C ASP A 210 -0.60 31.47 3.45
N TRP A 211 0.32 31.57 4.41
CA TRP A 211 0.25 30.82 5.67
C TRP A 211 -1.00 31.20 6.46
N VAL A 212 -1.77 30.18 6.86
CA VAL A 212 -2.93 30.34 7.75
C VAL A 212 -2.68 29.63 9.07
N LYS A 213 -3.14 30.26 10.15
CA LYS A 213 -2.92 29.75 11.49
C LYS A 213 -4.12 28.94 11.99
N VAL A 214 -3.90 27.65 12.29
CA VAL A 214 -4.90 26.81 12.96
C VAL A 214 -4.90 27.04 14.48
N PRO A 215 -6.01 26.76 15.19
CA PRO A 215 -6.12 27.16 16.60
C PRO A 215 -5.23 26.35 17.55
N TYR A 216 -4.98 25.07 17.28
CA TYR A 216 -4.22 24.18 18.17
C TYR A 216 -2.77 24.02 17.74
N ASN A 217 -1.93 23.57 18.66
CA ASN A 217 -0.57 23.13 18.38
C ASN A 217 -0.53 21.85 17.54
N GLU A 218 0.64 21.53 16.98
CA GLU A 218 0.81 20.40 16.06
C GLU A 218 0.39 19.06 16.69
N ALA A 219 0.67 18.84 17.98
CA ALA A 219 0.29 17.62 18.69
C ALA A 219 -1.22 17.30 18.64
N ARG A 220 -2.10 18.29 18.50
CA ARG A 220 -3.55 18.03 18.33
C ARG A 220 -3.85 17.29 17.02
N TYR A 221 -3.00 17.47 16.02
CA TYR A 221 -3.15 17.01 14.66
C TYR A 221 -2.21 15.85 14.30
N GLY A 222 -0.97 15.85 14.82
CA GLY A 222 0.06 14.86 14.48
C GLY A 222 0.32 13.76 15.52
N SER A 223 -0.22 13.85 16.74
CA SER A 223 0.15 12.88 17.79
C SER A 223 -0.14 11.41 17.45
N ASN A 224 0.79 10.52 17.83
CA ASN A 224 0.70 9.06 17.65
C ASN A 224 -0.17 8.33 18.67
N TYR A 225 -1.26 8.96 19.14
CA TYR A 225 -2.07 8.44 20.25
C TYR A 225 -2.67 7.06 19.96
N CYS A 226 -2.93 6.74 18.68
CA CYS A 226 -3.53 5.49 18.22
C CYS A 226 -2.50 4.36 18.03
N GLY A 227 -1.22 4.60 18.34
CA GLY A 227 -0.13 3.62 18.16
C GLY A 227 0.40 3.52 16.73
N SER A 228 -0.10 4.37 15.83
CA SER A 228 0.42 4.62 14.48
C SER A 228 0.96 6.05 14.40
N THR A 229 1.83 6.29 13.44
CA THR A 229 2.32 7.60 13.04
C THR A 229 1.20 8.48 12.47
N ASN A 230 0.36 7.92 11.59
CA ASN A 230 -0.80 8.61 11.06
C ASN A 230 -2.05 8.16 11.80
N CYS A 231 -2.66 9.06 12.57
CA CYS A 231 -3.90 8.85 13.28
C CYS A 231 -4.99 9.79 12.73
N ALA A 232 -6.27 9.42 12.88
CA ALA A 232 -7.41 10.15 12.29
C ALA A 232 -7.57 11.62 12.76
N ASN A 233 -6.82 12.06 13.78
CA ASN A 233 -6.79 13.46 14.21
C ASN A 233 -6.17 14.40 13.16
N VAL A 234 -5.33 13.90 12.24
CA VAL A 234 -4.76 14.73 11.17
C VAL A 234 -5.83 15.27 10.22
N TRP A 235 -6.98 14.59 10.09
CA TRP A 235 -8.12 15.10 9.32
C TRP A 235 -8.65 16.43 9.87
N ASP A 236 -8.48 16.67 11.18
CA ASP A 236 -8.82 17.95 11.78
C ASP A 236 -7.89 19.08 11.27
N ALA A 237 -6.65 18.79 10.86
CA ALA A 237 -5.76 19.79 10.26
C ALA A 237 -6.25 20.21 8.88
N VAL A 238 -6.74 19.27 8.08
CA VAL A 238 -7.40 19.56 6.79
C VAL A 238 -8.62 20.45 7.03
N ARG A 239 -9.54 20.03 7.91
CA ARG A 239 -10.76 20.80 8.24
C ARG A 239 -10.43 22.19 8.76
N ASP A 240 -9.55 22.29 9.75
CA ASP A 240 -9.24 23.56 10.40
C ASP A 240 -8.44 24.47 9.45
N GLY A 241 -7.55 23.91 8.64
CA GLY A 241 -6.78 24.61 7.62
C GLY A 241 -7.65 25.24 6.54
N VAL A 242 -8.57 24.48 5.93
CA VAL A 242 -9.48 25.04 4.91
C VAL A 242 -10.41 26.10 5.50
N ASN A 243 -10.85 25.94 6.74
CA ASN A 243 -11.69 26.92 7.43
C ASN A 243 -10.92 28.19 7.80
N ALA A 244 -9.66 28.05 8.26
CA ALA A 244 -8.77 29.17 8.52
C ALA A 244 -8.50 29.97 7.24
N TRP A 245 -8.29 29.28 6.11
CA TRP A 245 -8.15 29.92 4.81
C TRP A 245 -9.41 30.68 4.39
N VAL A 246 -10.60 30.10 4.50
CA VAL A 246 -11.85 30.84 4.19
C VAL A 246 -12.01 32.07 5.09
N ALA A 247 -11.68 31.96 6.38
CA ALA A 247 -11.73 33.08 7.31
C ALA A 247 -10.75 34.19 6.91
N ASP A 248 -9.52 33.84 6.52
CA ASP A 248 -8.52 34.78 5.97
C ASP A 248 -9.00 35.46 4.69
N GLN A 249 -9.54 34.70 3.73
CA GLN A 249 -10.09 35.25 2.48
C GLN A 249 -11.24 36.22 2.74
N LYS A 250 -12.14 35.91 3.69
CA LYS A 250 -13.22 36.82 4.14
C LYS A 250 -12.65 38.08 4.81
N ALA A 251 -11.60 37.94 5.64
CA ALA A 251 -10.91 39.09 6.25
C ALA A 251 -10.23 39.99 5.19
N LYS A 252 -9.76 39.41 4.09
CA LYS A 252 -9.26 40.12 2.89
C LYS A 252 -10.38 40.72 2.02
N GLY A 253 -11.64 40.62 2.45
CA GLY A 253 -12.80 41.25 1.81
C GLY A 253 -13.47 40.42 0.72
N ARG A 254 -13.09 39.15 0.55
CA ARG A 254 -13.74 38.25 -0.42
C ARG A 254 -15.09 37.77 0.09
N THR A 255 -16.06 37.70 -0.80
CA THR A 255 -17.37 37.11 -0.52
C THR A 255 -17.34 35.60 -0.65
N LEU A 256 -18.29 34.89 0.00
CA LEU A 256 -18.40 33.44 -0.12
C LEU A 256 -18.59 32.98 -1.58
N ASP A 257 -19.36 33.74 -2.37
CA ASP A 257 -19.57 33.44 -3.79
C ASP A 257 -18.28 33.53 -4.61
N GLN A 258 -17.40 34.51 -4.32
CA GLN A 258 -16.09 34.63 -4.97
C GLN A 258 -15.15 33.50 -4.57
N ILE A 259 -15.18 33.08 -3.30
CA ILE A 259 -14.39 31.96 -2.82
C ILE A 259 -14.85 30.68 -3.52
N LYS A 260 -16.17 30.42 -3.56
CA LYS A 260 -16.77 29.28 -4.24
C LYS A 260 -16.44 29.25 -5.74
N ALA A 261 -16.51 30.39 -6.41
CA ALA A 261 -16.21 30.49 -7.84
C ALA A 261 -14.74 30.14 -8.18
N ASP A 262 -13.81 30.48 -7.29
CA ASP A 262 -12.40 30.11 -7.45
C ASP A 262 -12.17 28.63 -7.17
N LEU A 263 -12.71 28.12 -6.07
CA LEU A 263 -12.60 26.70 -5.69
C LEU A 263 -13.19 25.77 -6.76
N ALA A 264 -14.29 26.16 -7.41
CA ALA A 264 -14.91 25.37 -8.48
C ALA A 264 -13.98 25.13 -9.68
N GLN A 265 -12.90 25.89 -9.82
CA GLN A 265 -11.91 25.66 -10.87
C GLN A 265 -10.99 24.47 -10.58
N TYR A 266 -10.96 24.00 -9.34
CA TYR A 266 -10.16 22.88 -8.85
C TYR A 266 -10.99 21.59 -8.65
N ASP A 267 -12.27 21.63 -9.02
CA ASP A 267 -13.20 20.49 -9.06
C ASP A 267 -13.57 20.28 -10.54
N GLN A 268 -12.77 19.46 -11.23
CA GLN A 268 -12.85 19.17 -12.67
C GLN A 268 -12.63 17.67 -12.95
N TRP A 269 -12.37 16.87 -11.92
CA TRP A 269 -12.03 15.46 -12.00
C TRP A 269 -12.90 14.63 -11.07
N ASP A 270 -13.85 13.91 -11.66
CA ASP A 270 -14.46 12.76 -11.03
C ASP A 270 -13.48 11.58 -11.00
N ARG A 271 -12.71 11.46 -9.92
CA ARG A 271 -11.71 10.40 -9.72
C ARG A 271 -12.32 9.00 -9.72
N TYR A 272 -13.56 8.88 -9.27
CA TYR A 272 -14.20 7.60 -8.98
C TYR A 272 -15.32 7.23 -9.97
N ASP A 273 -15.59 8.06 -10.97
CA ASP A 273 -16.71 7.90 -11.90
C ASP A 273 -18.02 7.66 -11.11
N TYR A 274 -18.30 8.55 -10.16
CA TYR A 274 -19.29 8.32 -9.09
C TYR A 274 -20.71 8.11 -9.64
N ASP A 275 -21.01 8.63 -10.83
CA ASP A 275 -22.29 8.46 -11.52
C ASP A 275 -22.29 7.32 -12.57
N GLY A 276 -21.13 6.68 -12.79
CA GLY A 276 -20.94 5.52 -13.67
C GLY A 276 -21.10 5.85 -15.15
N ASP A 277 -20.96 7.12 -15.49
CA ASP A 277 -21.02 7.68 -16.83
C ASP A 277 -19.84 7.18 -17.67
N GLY A 278 -18.62 7.24 -17.14
CA GLY A 278 -17.33 7.03 -17.77
C GLY A 278 -16.61 8.31 -18.21
N ASP A 279 -17.07 9.49 -17.81
CA ASP A 279 -16.45 10.80 -18.06
C ASP A 279 -15.75 11.36 -16.82
N PHE A 280 -14.48 10.99 -16.64
CA PHE A 280 -13.62 11.47 -15.55
C PHE A 280 -13.23 12.96 -15.66
N ASN A 281 -13.82 13.77 -16.56
CA ASN A 281 -13.49 15.20 -16.69
C ASN A 281 -14.71 16.08 -16.41
N GLU A 282 -15.42 15.74 -15.35
CA GLU A 282 -16.54 16.50 -14.82
C GLU A 282 -16.41 16.68 -13.30
N PRO A 283 -17.09 17.69 -12.71
CA PRO A 283 -17.00 17.94 -11.29
C PRO A 283 -17.78 16.90 -10.46
N ASP A 284 -17.21 16.51 -9.32
CA ASP A 284 -17.82 15.56 -8.38
C ASP A 284 -18.15 16.22 -7.02
N GLY A 285 -17.80 17.50 -6.86
CA GLY A 285 -18.00 18.30 -5.65
C GLY A 285 -16.80 18.32 -4.71
N TYR A 286 -15.72 17.61 -5.04
CA TYR A 286 -14.47 17.58 -4.30
C TYR A 286 -13.35 18.30 -5.06
N ILE A 287 -12.38 18.84 -4.34
CA ILE A 287 -11.15 19.37 -4.93
C ILE A 287 -10.34 18.20 -5.50
N ASP A 288 -10.00 18.25 -6.79
CA ASP A 288 -9.30 17.20 -7.55
C ASP A 288 -7.98 16.78 -6.89
N HIS A 289 -7.20 17.78 -6.45
CA HIS A 289 -5.87 17.66 -5.88
C HIS A 289 -5.68 18.71 -4.78
N PHE A 290 -5.80 18.31 -3.51
CA PHE A 290 -5.55 19.17 -2.36
C PHE A 290 -4.22 18.83 -1.68
N GLN A 291 -3.41 19.84 -1.39
CA GLN A 291 -2.16 19.66 -0.65
C GLN A 291 -2.08 20.58 0.57
N LEU A 292 -1.68 20.00 1.69
CA LEU A 292 -1.50 20.67 2.95
C LEU A 292 0.00 20.69 3.27
N VAL A 293 0.60 21.88 3.31
CA VAL A 293 1.97 22.03 3.82
C VAL A 293 1.88 22.52 5.26
N HIS A 294 2.47 21.79 6.20
CA HIS A 294 2.47 22.17 7.62
C HIS A 294 3.81 22.78 8.04
N ALA A 295 3.77 23.71 9.00
CA ALA A 295 4.97 24.25 9.64
C ALA A 295 5.73 23.15 10.38
N GLY A 296 7.06 23.23 10.43
CA GLY A 296 7.90 22.25 11.14
C GLY A 296 8.47 21.13 10.27
N GLU A 297 9.22 20.22 10.92
CA GLU A 297 9.91 19.11 10.26
C GLU A 297 8.99 17.88 10.14
N ASP A 298 9.25 17.04 9.14
CA ASP A 298 8.55 15.76 8.96
C ASP A 298 8.83 14.79 10.11
N GLU A 299 7.81 14.10 10.63
CA GLU A 299 8.03 13.05 11.63
C GLU A 299 8.94 11.95 11.09
N SER A 300 8.85 11.63 9.79
CA SER A 300 9.72 10.63 9.16
C SER A 300 11.20 10.99 9.29
N ALA A 301 11.53 12.29 9.26
CA ALA A 301 12.89 12.81 9.45
C ALA A 301 13.26 13.03 10.93
N GLY A 302 12.41 12.62 11.87
CA GLY A 302 12.58 12.75 13.31
C GLY A 302 11.76 13.86 13.97
N GLY A 303 10.96 14.61 13.19
CA GLY A 303 9.96 15.57 13.69
C GLY A 303 10.49 16.82 14.37
N GLY A 304 11.78 17.14 14.23
CA GLY A 304 12.33 18.39 14.76
C GLY A 304 12.16 18.56 16.28
N ALA A 305 11.60 19.71 16.68
CA ALA A 305 11.36 20.02 18.10
C ALA A 305 10.11 19.31 18.64
N GLU A 306 9.20 18.93 17.75
CA GLU A 306 7.91 18.31 18.01
C GLU A 306 8.01 16.78 18.08
N GLY A 307 9.04 16.19 17.48
CA GLY A 307 9.31 14.75 17.55
C GLY A 307 8.12 13.95 17.02
N THR A 308 7.58 13.03 17.82
CA THR A 308 6.43 12.18 17.45
C THR A 308 5.08 12.90 17.51
N ASP A 309 5.07 14.19 17.82
CA ASP A 309 3.87 15.03 17.69
C ASP A 309 3.81 15.70 16.31
N ALA A 310 4.90 15.67 15.53
CA ALA A 310 4.96 16.21 14.19
C ALA A 310 4.08 15.41 13.23
N ILE A 311 3.54 16.04 12.19
CA ILE A 311 2.83 15.32 11.14
C ILE A 311 3.85 14.59 10.25
N TRP A 312 3.60 13.31 9.96
CA TRP A 312 4.36 12.55 8.96
C TRP A 312 3.76 12.78 7.56
N ALA A 313 4.58 12.97 6.53
CA ALA A 313 4.13 13.17 5.15
C ALA A 313 3.36 11.96 4.58
N HIS A 314 2.16 12.18 4.06
CA HIS A 314 1.30 11.11 3.53
C HIS A 314 0.25 11.62 2.55
N ARG A 315 -0.40 10.69 1.87
CA ARG A 315 -1.67 10.84 1.14
C ARG A 315 -2.77 10.09 1.88
N TRP A 316 -3.94 10.70 2.06
CA TRP A 316 -5.12 10.04 2.64
C TRP A 316 -6.42 10.69 2.18
N TYR A 317 -7.55 10.23 2.72
CA TYR A 317 -8.88 10.77 2.51
C TYR A 317 -9.45 11.27 3.84
N ALA A 318 -9.70 12.58 3.94
CA ALA A 318 -10.22 13.19 5.15
C ALA A 318 -11.63 12.66 5.48
N TYR A 319 -11.82 12.13 6.69
CA TYR A 319 -13.13 11.63 7.16
C TYR A 319 -13.80 10.61 6.22
N GLY A 320 -13.01 9.77 5.53
CA GLY A 320 -13.53 8.76 4.60
C GLY A 320 -14.48 7.74 5.26
N THR A 321 -14.31 7.52 6.56
CA THR A 321 -15.20 6.68 7.38
C THR A 321 -16.64 7.21 7.46
N ASN A 322 -16.90 8.45 7.04
CA ASN A 322 -18.24 9.03 6.96
C ASN A 322 -18.89 8.89 5.57
N ALA A 323 -18.33 8.06 4.67
CA ALA A 323 -18.95 7.77 3.39
C ALA A 323 -20.43 7.33 3.56
N GLY A 324 -21.30 7.83 2.69
CA GLY A 324 -22.76 7.70 2.77
C GLY A 324 -23.45 8.70 3.71
N ALA A 325 -22.73 9.34 4.64
CA ALA A 325 -23.31 10.28 5.61
C ALA A 325 -23.04 11.75 5.23
N THR A 326 -21.77 12.11 5.01
CA THR A 326 -21.31 13.49 4.74
C THR A 326 -20.66 13.61 3.37
N GLY A 327 -20.52 14.84 2.87
CA GLY A 327 -20.00 15.17 1.54
C GLY A 327 -20.95 16.05 0.72
N PRO A 328 -20.60 16.34 -0.55
CA PRO A 328 -21.47 16.98 -1.52
C PRO A 328 -22.85 16.34 -1.63
N ALA A 329 -23.85 17.13 -2.03
CA ALA A 329 -25.26 16.75 -1.99
C ALA A 329 -25.58 15.43 -2.73
N ASN A 330 -24.89 15.17 -3.85
CA ASN A 330 -25.11 14.00 -4.71
C ASN A 330 -23.96 12.97 -4.67
N ASN A 331 -22.88 13.26 -3.96
CA ASN A 331 -21.68 12.43 -3.89
C ASN A 331 -21.18 12.42 -2.44
N LYS A 332 -21.74 11.56 -1.58
CA LYS A 332 -21.43 11.55 -0.14
C LYS A 332 -20.32 10.57 0.16
N ALA A 333 -19.07 10.98 -0.01
CA ALA A 333 -17.89 10.14 0.21
C ALA A 333 -17.16 10.44 1.53
N GLY A 334 -17.69 11.32 2.39
CA GLY A 334 -16.96 11.86 3.53
C GLY A 334 -16.35 13.23 3.19
N GLY A 335 -15.22 13.56 3.80
CA GLY A 335 -14.48 14.81 3.53
C GLY A 335 -14.72 15.92 4.55
N ALA A 336 -14.03 17.04 4.30
CA ALA A 336 -14.20 18.31 5.02
C ALA A 336 -14.73 19.40 4.07
N GLU A 337 -15.84 20.04 4.42
CA GLU A 337 -16.37 21.18 3.65
C GLU A 337 -15.49 22.41 3.82
N ILE A 338 -15.24 23.13 2.72
CA ILE A 338 -14.44 24.37 2.73
C ILE A 338 -15.35 25.55 3.12
N GLY A 339 -15.41 25.89 4.41
CA GLY A 339 -16.01 27.12 4.95
C GLY A 339 -17.42 27.50 4.45
N ASP A 340 -18.30 26.49 4.32
CA ASP A 340 -19.70 26.55 3.84
C ASP A 340 -19.87 26.85 2.33
N THR A 341 -18.85 26.58 1.51
CA THR A 341 -18.91 26.83 0.06
C THR A 341 -19.74 25.78 -0.69
N GLY A 342 -20.00 24.62 -0.09
CA GLY A 342 -20.53 23.42 -0.74
C GLY A 342 -19.52 22.64 -1.57
N ILE A 343 -18.23 23.01 -1.53
CA ILE A 343 -17.10 22.27 -2.13
C ILE A 343 -16.30 21.64 -1.00
N TRP A 344 -15.83 20.41 -1.22
CA TRP A 344 -15.24 19.58 -0.18
C TRP A 344 -13.80 19.18 -0.50
N VAL A 345 -13.02 18.88 0.54
CA VAL A 345 -11.75 18.15 0.42
C VAL A 345 -12.00 16.72 0.88
N GLY A 346 -11.76 15.76 -0.02
CA GLY A 346 -11.77 14.33 0.27
C GLY A 346 -10.34 13.86 0.38
N ASP A 347 -9.76 13.50 -0.77
CA ASP A 347 -8.34 13.20 -0.88
C ASP A 347 -7.47 14.43 -0.59
N TYR A 348 -6.40 14.20 0.15
CA TYR A 348 -5.37 15.19 0.42
C TYR A 348 -4.01 14.53 0.51
N THR A 349 -2.98 15.37 0.36
CA THR A 349 -1.62 15.02 0.75
C THR A 349 -1.10 16.03 1.78
N ALA A 350 -0.24 15.58 2.68
CA ALA A 350 0.39 16.39 3.71
C ALA A 350 1.92 16.37 3.54
N GLN A 351 2.57 17.53 3.59
CA GLN A 351 4.03 17.67 3.49
C GLN A 351 4.58 18.65 4.54
N PRO A 352 5.82 18.45 5.00
CA PRO A 352 6.49 19.36 5.94
C PRO A 352 6.96 20.66 5.27
N GLU A 353 7.22 21.67 6.09
CA GLU A 353 7.75 22.98 5.68
C GLU A 353 9.09 22.86 4.95
N ASN A 354 10.00 22.02 5.46
CA ASN A 354 11.31 21.78 4.86
C ASN A 354 11.34 20.63 3.85
N GLY A 355 10.17 20.22 3.32
CA GLY A 355 10.08 19.21 2.27
C GLY A 355 10.84 19.63 1.01
N GLY A 356 11.75 18.78 0.54
CA GLY A 356 12.36 18.96 -0.77
C GLY A 356 11.44 18.49 -1.89
N LEU A 357 11.75 18.83 -3.15
CA LEU A 357 10.94 18.46 -4.33
C LEU A 357 10.59 16.96 -4.37
N GLY A 358 11.45 16.10 -3.85
CA GLY A 358 11.20 14.66 -3.88
C GLY A 358 10.03 14.20 -3.02
N VAL A 359 9.79 14.82 -1.86
CA VAL A 359 8.63 14.53 -1.01
C VAL A 359 7.35 14.94 -1.73
N PHE A 360 7.29 16.18 -2.23
CA PHE A 360 6.14 16.67 -3.00
C PHE A 360 5.85 15.82 -4.25
N ALA A 361 6.89 15.37 -4.96
CA ALA A 361 6.73 14.51 -6.12
C ALA A 361 6.19 13.13 -5.74
N HIS A 362 6.66 12.55 -4.64
CA HIS A 362 6.24 11.26 -4.11
C HIS A 362 4.78 11.29 -3.63
N GLU A 363 4.42 12.26 -2.79
CA GLU A 363 3.05 12.38 -2.29
C GLU A 363 2.05 12.63 -3.44
N TYR A 364 2.43 13.46 -4.42
CA TYR A 364 1.59 13.65 -5.60
C TYR A 364 1.46 12.40 -6.47
N ALA A 365 2.44 11.50 -6.44
CA ALA A 365 2.36 10.25 -7.19
C ALA A 365 1.32 9.29 -6.60
N HIS A 366 1.15 9.28 -5.27
CA HIS A 366 0.03 8.59 -4.61
C HIS A 366 -1.31 9.16 -5.03
N ASP A 367 -1.40 10.49 -5.16
CA ASP A 367 -2.62 11.15 -5.63
C ASP A 367 -3.00 10.77 -7.08
N LEU A 368 -2.03 10.28 -7.87
CA LEU A 368 -2.24 9.71 -9.21
C LEU A 368 -2.50 8.19 -9.20
N GLY A 369 -2.49 7.55 -8.03
CA GLY A 369 -2.77 6.13 -7.83
C GLY A 369 -1.56 5.21 -7.93
N LEU A 370 -0.36 5.69 -7.60
CA LEU A 370 0.81 4.82 -7.41
C LEU A 370 0.96 4.42 -5.94
N PRO A 371 1.21 3.13 -5.63
CA PRO A 371 1.43 2.68 -4.26
C PRO A 371 2.89 2.92 -3.83
N ASP A 372 3.12 2.80 -2.52
CA ASP A 372 4.47 2.66 -1.97
C ASP A 372 5.17 1.40 -2.47
N LEU A 373 6.44 1.55 -2.85
CA LEU A 373 7.29 0.45 -3.31
C LEU A 373 8.38 0.06 -2.31
N TYR A 374 8.52 0.78 -1.19
CA TYR A 374 9.31 0.31 -0.05
C TYR A 374 8.51 -0.69 0.82
N ASP A 375 9.11 -1.19 1.89
CA ASP A 375 8.46 -2.12 2.83
C ASP A 375 7.68 -1.30 3.88
N THR A 376 6.36 -1.21 3.71
CA THR A 376 5.43 -0.42 4.53
C THR A 376 5.00 -1.12 5.82
N SER A 377 5.35 -2.40 6.02
CA SER A 377 5.00 -3.11 7.26
C SER A 377 5.91 -2.76 8.44
N GLY A 378 6.90 -1.88 8.22
CA GLY A 378 7.91 -1.50 9.21
C GLY A 378 8.92 -2.61 9.55
N GLY A 379 8.97 -3.69 8.78
CA GLY A 379 9.76 -4.88 9.09
C GLY A 379 11.16 -4.91 8.46
N GLY A 380 11.50 -3.97 7.59
CA GLY A 380 12.82 -3.88 6.98
C GLY A 380 12.92 -2.93 5.79
N GLU A 381 14.00 -3.06 5.02
CA GLU A 381 14.19 -2.41 3.72
C GLU A 381 14.18 -3.47 2.62
N ASN A 382 13.59 -3.14 1.46
CA ASN A 382 13.66 -3.96 0.25
C ASN A 382 14.65 -3.37 -0.78
N SER A 383 14.87 -4.09 -1.88
CA SER A 383 15.86 -3.69 -2.91
C SER A 383 15.36 -2.68 -3.95
N VAL A 384 14.11 -2.19 -3.87
CA VAL A 384 13.70 -1.06 -4.73
C VAL A 384 14.60 0.13 -4.42
N GLY A 385 14.86 0.40 -3.13
CA GLY A 385 15.86 1.37 -2.69
C GLY A 385 15.74 2.72 -3.41
N PHE A 386 16.85 3.23 -3.92
CA PHE A 386 16.87 4.52 -4.62
C PHE A 386 16.39 4.46 -6.09
N TRP A 387 15.93 3.31 -6.60
CA TRP A 387 15.59 3.16 -8.03
C TRP A 387 14.25 3.76 -8.46
N SER A 388 13.34 4.02 -7.51
CA SER A 388 12.01 4.57 -7.78
C SER A 388 11.72 5.76 -6.87
N LEU A 389 11.03 6.77 -7.43
CA LEU A 389 10.38 7.83 -6.67
C LEU A 389 9.48 7.28 -5.55
N MET A 390 8.77 6.18 -5.80
CA MET A 390 7.85 5.53 -4.85
C MET A 390 8.59 4.71 -3.77
N SER A 391 9.89 4.96 -3.60
CA SER A 391 10.73 4.32 -2.59
C SER A 391 11.74 5.36 -2.07
N ALA A 392 12.97 4.97 -1.74
CA ALA A 392 13.97 5.92 -1.27
C ALA A 392 14.41 6.94 -2.35
N GLY A 393 14.00 6.79 -3.61
CA GLY A 393 14.31 7.72 -4.70
C GLY A 393 13.72 9.12 -4.50
N SER A 394 12.70 9.30 -3.67
CA SER A 394 12.20 10.61 -3.24
C SER A 394 13.22 11.38 -2.38
N TRP A 395 14.08 10.67 -1.66
CA TRP A 395 15.11 11.24 -0.79
C TRP A 395 16.46 11.48 -1.48
N LEU A 396 16.54 11.25 -2.79
CA LEU A 396 17.74 11.56 -3.55
C LEU A 396 18.06 13.07 -3.54
N GLY A 397 19.25 13.39 -4.01
CA GLY A 397 19.68 14.77 -4.14
C GLY A 397 20.81 14.97 -5.11
N THR A 398 21.30 16.20 -5.14
CA THR A 398 22.38 16.65 -6.02
C THR A 398 23.77 16.19 -5.59
N GLY A 399 23.89 15.55 -4.42
CA GLY A 399 25.13 15.03 -3.84
C GLY A 399 26.00 16.08 -3.16
N ASP A 400 25.50 17.31 -3.05
CA ASP A 400 26.14 18.46 -2.40
C ASP A 400 25.20 19.12 -1.39
N GLY A 401 25.39 18.78 -0.10
CA GLY A 401 24.46 19.20 0.95
C GLY A 401 23.19 18.35 0.94
N GLN A 402 22.20 18.80 1.72
CA GLN A 402 20.91 18.19 2.06
C GLN A 402 20.37 17.06 1.15
N ILE A 403 19.66 16.11 1.74
CA ILE A 403 18.95 15.03 1.03
C ILE A 403 17.50 15.45 0.70
N GLY A 404 16.85 14.74 -0.23
CA GLY A 404 15.46 15.01 -0.66
C GLY A 404 15.24 16.24 -1.55
N ASN A 405 16.30 17.01 -1.85
CA ASN A 405 16.18 18.23 -2.65
C ASN A 405 15.89 17.96 -4.15
N LEU A 406 16.21 16.77 -4.67
CA LEU A 406 15.95 16.42 -6.06
C LEU A 406 15.72 14.90 -6.21
N PRO A 407 14.52 14.45 -6.61
CA PRO A 407 14.20 13.03 -6.67
C PRO A 407 14.90 12.29 -7.83
N GLY A 408 14.83 10.96 -7.79
CA GLY A 408 15.07 10.07 -8.94
C GLY A 408 13.91 10.05 -9.94
N ASP A 409 14.13 9.45 -11.11
CA ASP A 409 13.08 9.27 -12.10
C ASP A 409 12.12 8.13 -11.71
N MET A 410 10.91 8.15 -12.27
CA MET A 410 9.94 7.06 -12.11
C MET A 410 10.41 5.83 -12.90
N THR A 411 10.15 4.64 -12.37
CA THR A 411 10.44 3.39 -13.07
C THR A 411 9.53 3.20 -14.28
N ALA A 412 9.91 2.30 -15.19
CA ALA A 412 9.00 1.88 -16.25
C ALA A 412 7.67 1.31 -15.71
N TRP A 413 7.66 0.65 -14.54
CA TRP A 413 6.42 0.14 -13.95
C TRP A 413 5.51 1.29 -13.51
N ASP A 414 6.05 2.30 -12.82
CA ASP A 414 5.31 3.51 -12.40
C ASP A 414 4.67 4.19 -13.62
N LYS A 415 5.45 4.41 -14.68
CA LYS A 415 4.97 5.00 -15.94
C LYS A 415 3.95 4.11 -16.65
N LEU A 416 4.03 2.78 -16.51
CA LEU A 416 3.05 1.86 -17.07
C LEU A 416 1.71 2.00 -16.34
N GLN A 417 1.74 2.07 -15.01
CA GLN A 417 0.52 2.24 -14.20
C GLN A 417 -0.17 3.56 -14.54
N LEU A 418 0.58 4.64 -14.77
CA LEU A 418 0.06 5.97 -15.13
C LEU A 418 -0.31 6.14 -16.62
N GLY A 419 -0.09 5.10 -17.44
CA GLY A 419 -0.35 5.15 -18.89
C GLY A 419 0.62 6.04 -19.68
N TRP A 420 1.77 6.40 -19.10
CA TRP A 420 2.79 7.26 -19.72
C TRP A 420 3.90 6.50 -20.45
N LEU A 421 4.06 5.20 -20.16
CA LEU A 421 5.14 4.38 -20.70
C LEU A 421 4.95 4.08 -22.19
N ASP A 422 5.97 4.34 -23.01
CA ASP A 422 6.10 3.77 -24.35
C ASP A 422 6.96 2.50 -24.35
N TYR A 423 6.34 1.34 -24.50
CA TYR A 423 7.01 0.04 -24.35
C TYR A 423 6.82 -0.91 -25.54
N ASP A 424 7.72 -1.90 -25.63
CA ASP A 424 7.57 -3.08 -26.50
C ASP A 424 7.11 -4.31 -25.70
N LYS A 425 6.60 -5.33 -26.38
CA LYS A 425 6.15 -6.59 -25.75
C LYS A 425 6.99 -7.79 -26.23
N ALA A 426 7.28 -8.71 -25.32
CA ALA A 426 7.85 -10.02 -25.61
C ALA A 426 7.14 -11.12 -24.80
N LYS A 427 7.49 -12.38 -25.07
CA LYS A 427 6.99 -13.54 -24.32
C LYS A 427 8.15 -14.37 -23.79
N ALA A 428 7.96 -14.94 -22.60
CA ALA A 428 8.88 -15.88 -21.97
C ALA A 428 9.33 -16.97 -22.95
N ALA A 429 10.60 -17.34 -22.84
CA ALA A 429 11.25 -18.39 -23.65
C ALA A 429 11.12 -18.25 -25.19
N THR A 430 10.63 -17.12 -25.70
CA THR A 430 10.35 -16.90 -27.12
C THR A 430 11.38 -15.94 -27.71
N LYS A 431 11.97 -16.31 -28.83
CA LYS A 431 13.05 -15.51 -29.44
C LYS A 431 12.50 -14.22 -30.04
N SER A 432 12.96 -13.08 -29.52
CA SER A 432 12.68 -11.75 -30.08
C SER A 432 13.85 -10.80 -29.81
N THR A 433 13.95 -9.72 -30.58
CA THR A 433 14.99 -8.70 -30.44
C THR A 433 14.34 -7.34 -30.37
N HIS A 434 14.74 -6.53 -29.39
CA HIS A 434 14.13 -5.24 -29.10
C HIS A 434 15.20 -4.19 -28.92
N LYS A 435 14.93 -2.98 -29.39
CA LYS A 435 15.80 -1.82 -29.22
C LYS A 435 15.11 -0.82 -28.30
N LEU A 436 15.77 -0.51 -27.20
CA LEU A 436 15.32 0.40 -26.18
C LEU A 436 16.04 1.74 -26.31
N GLY A 437 15.31 2.82 -26.05
CA GLY A 437 15.84 4.14 -25.73
C GLY A 437 16.24 4.19 -24.27
N VAL A 438 16.26 5.38 -23.68
CA VAL A 438 16.44 5.56 -22.23
C VAL A 438 15.07 5.48 -21.54
N SER A 439 14.99 5.06 -20.29
CA SER A 439 13.69 4.88 -19.59
C SER A 439 13.04 6.21 -19.19
N GLU A 440 13.85 7.23 -19.00
CA GLU A 440 13.47 8.47 -18.33
C GLU A 440 12.47 9.29 -19.17
N TYR A 441 12.59 9.25 -20.50
CA TYR A 441 11.70 9.96 -21.42
C TYR A 441 11.59 9.28 -22.79
N ASN A 442 10.52 9.59 -23.52
CA ASN A 442 10.28 9.10 -24.86
C ASN A 442 11.42 9.45 -25.83
N THR A 443 11.87 8.44 -26.57
CA THR A 443 12.74 8.61 -27.73
C THR A 443 12.05 8.03 -28.97
N LYS A 444 12.80 7.88 -30.08
CA LYS A 444 12.31 7.09 -31.23
C LYS A 444 12.22 5.58 -30.93
N ASP A 445 13.00 5.11 -29.96
CA ASP A 445 13.07 3.73 -29.50
C ASP A 445 12.27 3.63 -28.17
N LYS A 446 11.73 2.43 -27.88
CA LYS A 446 10.85 2.20 -26.71
C LYS A 446 11.60 2.39 -25.39
N GLN A 447 10.94 2.92 -24.36
CA GLN A 447 11.54 3.12 -23.03
C GLN A 447 11.82 1.80 -22.31
N ALA A 448 10.92 0.82 -22.48
CA ALA A 448 11.01 -0.47 -21.81
C ALA A 448 10.49 -1.63 -22.66
N LEU A 449 10.74 -2.85 -22.18
CA LEU A 449 10.23 -4.11 -22.70
C LEU A 449 9.45 -4.84 -21.61
N VAL A 450 8.17 -5.14 -21.87
CA VAL A 450 7.34 -5.98 -20.99
C VAL A 450 7.32 -7.41 -21.53
N VAL A 451 7.87 -8.35 -20.77
CA VAL A 451 7.94 -9.77 -21.11
C VAL A 451 6.84 -10.52 -20.36
N GLU A 452 5.85 -11.01 -21.09
CA GLU A 452 4.75 -11.84 -20.57
C GLU A 452 5.28 -13.22 -20.15
N LEU A 453 5.02 -13.61 -18.91
CA LEU A 453 5.43 -14.91 -18.36
C LEU A 453 4.22 -15.85 -18.20
N PRO A 454 4.43 -17.17 -18.05
CA PRO A 454 3.37 -18.07 -17.62
C PRO A 454 2.77 -17.61 -16.29
N LYS A 455 1.44 -17.73 -16.14
CA LYS A 455 0.77 -17.38 -14.88
C LYS A 455 1.32 -18.21 -13.71
N LYS A 456 1.46 -17.57 -12.54
CA LYS A 456 1.90 -18.16 -11.29
C LYS A 456 0.70 -18.74 -10.54
N ALA A 457 0.68 -20.05 -10.36
CA ALA A 457 -0.30 -20.69 -9.49
C ALA A 457 0.05 -20.40 -8.02
N VAL A 458 -0.86 -19.77 -7.28
CA VAL A 458 -0.72 -19.49 -5.85
C VAL A 458 -1.84 -20.17 -5.09
N THR A 459 -1.46 -20.95 -4.08
CA THR A 459 -2.38 -21.67 -3.22
C THR A 459 -2.61 -20.91 -1.93
N THR A 460 -3.85 -20.52 -1.67
CA THR A 460 -4.26 -19.85 -0.43
C THR A 460 -4.93 -20.87 0.48
N THR A 461 -4.37 -21.05 1.68
CA THR A 461 -4.97 -21.88 2.73
C THR A 461 -5.99 -21.06 3.53
N VAL A 462 -7.22 -21.56 3.57
CA VAL A 462 -8.32 -20.98 4.36
C VAL A 462 -8.36 -21.66 5.72
N THR A 463 -8.97 -22.85 5.79
CA THR A 463 -8.98 -23.72 6.97
C THR A 463 -9.33 -25.13 6.53
N LYS A 464 -8.88 -26.16 7.24
CA LYS A 464 -9.25 -27.55 6.93
C LYS A 464 -10.77 -27.75 7.15
N PRO A 465 -11.54 -28.42 6.28
CA PRO A 465 -12.95 -28.74 6.53
C PRO A 465 -13.18 -29.41 7.91
N ALA A 466 -14.27 -29.07 8.58
CA ALA A 466 -14.61 -29.60 9.91
C ALA A 466 -15.00 -31.09 9.81
N GLU A 467 -15.67 -31.46 8.72
CA GLU A 467 -15.89 -32.84 8.30
C GLU A 467 -15.57 -33.02 6.82
N GLY A 468 -15.43 -34.28 6.39
CA GLY A 468 -15.24 -34.58 4.97
C GLY A 468 -13.98 -33.98 4.34
N SER A 469 -14.14 -33.50 3.10
CA SER A 469 -13.10 -32.97 2.21
C SER A 469 -13.43 -31.59 1.64
N LYS A 470 -14.66 -31.10 1.82
CA LYS A 470 -15.13 -29.80 1.33
C LYS A 470 -15.92 -29.05 2.40
N GLN A 471 -16.07 -27.75 2.18
CA GLN A 471 -16.87 -26.84 2.98
C GLN A 471 -17.42 -25.72 2.08
N TRP A 472 -18.51 -25.07 2.48
CA TRP A 472 -18.95 -23.84 1.84
C TRP A 472 -18.03 -22.70 2.27
N TRP A 473 -17.67 -21.82 1.34
CA TRP A 473 -16.82 -20.67 1.59
C TRP A 473 -17.41 -19.42 0.93
N SER A 474 -17.33 -18.30 1.63
CA SER A 474 -17.92 -17.02 1.24
C SER A 474 -17.23 -16.29 0.10
N ASP A 475 -16.08 -16.81 -0.34
CA ASP A 475 -15.03 -16.05 -1.04
C ASP A 475 -14.31 -15.06 -0.10
N MET A 476 -13.21 -14.47 -0.59
CA MET A 476 -12.48 -13.38 0.06
C MET A 476 -12.27 -12.23 -0.93
N GLY A 477 -12.29 -11.00 -0.43
CA GLY A 477 -12.10 -9.80 -1.23
C GLY A 477 -12.98 -8.66 -0.75
N ASP A 478 -12.92 -7.57 -1.49
CA ASP A 478 -13.47 -6.27 -1.09
C ASP A 478 -14.80 -6.03 -1.86
N ASP A 479 -15.69 -5.21 -1.32
CA ASP A 479 -17.02 -4.89 -1.85
C ASP A 479 -17.91 -6.10 -2.16
N LEU A 480 -17.76 -7.17 -1.39
CA LEU A 480 -18.54 -8.38 -1.55
C LEU A 480 -19.93 -8.23 -0.94
N SER A 481 -20.92 -8.84 -1.59
CA SER A 481 -22.24 -9.10 -1.02
C SER A 481 -22.67 -10.52 -1.39
N ASN A 482 -21.86 -11.48 -0.98
CA ASN A 482 -22.01 -12.88 -1.33
C ASN A 482 -23.06 -13.54 -0.45
N THR A 483 -23.89 -14.42 -1.04
CA THR A 483 -24.98 -15.09 -0.33
C THR A 483 -25.04 -16.58 -0.60
N LEU A 484 -25.43 -17.35 0.41
CA LEU A 484 -25.79 -18.76 0.32
C LEU A 484 -27.19 -18.95 0.90
N THR A 485 -28.19 -19.22 0.05
CA THR A 485 -29.62 -19.17 0.42
C THR A 485 -30.34 -20.51 0.24
N ARG A 486 -31.25 -20.89 1.13
CA ARG A 486 -32.05 -22.13 1.05
C ARG A 486 -33.45 -21.96 1.63
N SER A 487 -34.45 -22.50 0.94
CA SER A 487 -35.81 -22.60 1.48
C SER A 487 -35.96 -23.76 2.47
N VAL A 488 -36.63 -23.52 3.59
CA VAL A 488 -36.94 -24.50 4.63
C VAL A 488 -38.44 -24.48 4.94
N ASP A 489 -39.07 -25.66 4.93
CA ASP A 489 -40.49 -25.82 5.26
C ASP A 489 -40.65 -26.28 6.71
N LEU A 490 -41.03 -25.35 7.60
CA LEU A 490 -41.33 -25.62 9.01
C LEU A 490 -42.85 -25.79 9.24
N THR A 491 -43.65 -25.97 8.18
CA THR A 491 -45.10 -26.17 8.32
C THR A 491 -45.39 -27.39 9.20
N GLY A 492 -46.19 -27.20 10.24
CA GLY A 492 -46.54 -28.26 11.19
C GLY A 492 -45.44 -28.61 12.21
N LYS A 493 -44.35 -27.84 12.27
CA LYS A 493 -43.30 -27.95 13.29
C LYS A 493 -43.57 -27.00 14.46
N SER A 494 -43.08 -27.35 15.65
CA SER A 494 -43.26 -26.59 16.88
C SER A 494 -41.98 -25.94 17.40
N SER A 495 -40.82 -26.50 17.07
CA SER A 495 -39.50 -25.91 17.32
C SER A 495 -38.53 -26.20 16.18
N ALA A 496 -37.53 -25.34 16.01
CA ALA A 496 -36.46 -25.54 15.04
C ALA A 496 -35.17 -24.80 15.41
N SER A 497 -34.03 -25.35 14.98
CA SER A 497 -32.70 -24.72 15.07
C SER A 497 -31.89 -24.95 13.79
N LEU A 498 -30.98 -24.02 13.52
CA LEU A 498 -29.89 -24.17 12.57
C LEU A 498 -28.59 -24.29 13.35
N ASP A 499 -27.85 -25.37 13.13
CA ASP A 499 -26.56 -25.65 13.77
C ASP A 499 -25.50 -25.92 12.69
N LEU A 500 -24.28 -25.41 12.87
CA LEU A 500 -23.17 -25.63 11.93
C LEU A 500 -21.80 -25.47 12.62
N SER A 501 -20.75 -25.95 11.95
CA SER A 501 -19.36 -25.61 12.26
C SER A 501 -18.96 -24.43 11.38
N GLY A 502 -18.69 -23.28 11.99
CA GLY A 502 -18.28 -22.06 11.30
C GLY A 502 -16.85 -21.68 11.61
N TRP A 503 -16.05 -21.35 10.60
CA TRP A 503 -14.75 -20.70 10.77
C TRP A 503 -14.79 -19.34 10.07
N TYR A 504 -14.15 -18.33 10.66
CA TYR A 504 -14.16 -16.98 10.08
C TYR A 504 -12.86 -16.23 10.39
N ASP A 505 -12.42 -15.48 9.38
CA ASP A 505 -11.34 -14.51 9.40
C ASP A 505 -11.90 -13.30 8.65
N ILE A 506 -12.50 -12.38 9.41
CA ILE A 506 -13.33 -11.28 8.92
C ILE A 506 -12.80 -10.00 9.56
N GLU A 507 -12.64 -8.93 8.78
CA GLU A 507 -12.15 -7.65 9.31
C GLU A 507 -13.06 -7.14 10.43
N ALA A 508 -12.47 -6.87 11.60
CA ALA A 508 -13.22 -6.54 12.81
C ALA A 508 -13.91 -5.19 12.67
N ASP A 509 -15.24 -5.17 12.87
CA ASP A 509 -16.11 -3.98 12.85
C ASP A 509 -16.31 -3.29 11.48
N TYR A 510 -15.79 -3.86 10.40
CA TYR A 510 -16.00 -3.39 9.02
C TYR A 510 -16.71 -4.44 8.17
N ASP A 511 -16.20 -5.66 8.20
CA ASP A 511 -16.76 -6.80 7.49
C ASP A 511 -17.67 -7.64 8.38
N TYR A 512 -18.69 -8.24 7.77
CA TYR A 512 -19.71 -8.98 8.51
C TYR A 512 -20.25 -10.19 7.76
N LEU A 513 -20.43 -11.30 8.48
CA LEU A 513 -21.31 -12.39 8.06
C LEU A 513 -22.62 -12.35 8.85
N TYR A 514 -23.72 -12.16 8.12
CA TYR A 514 -25.08 -12.23 8.67
C TYR A 514 -25.69 -13.60 8.40
N THR A 515 -26.24 -14.22 9.45
CA THR A 515 -27.20 -15.34 9.30
C THR A 515 -28.60 -14.76 9.37
N GLU A 516 -29.36 -14.89 8.28
CA GLU A 516 -30.62 -14.19 8.09
C GLU A 516 -31.75 -15.15 7.72
N VAL A 517 -32.98 -14.73 8.00
CA VAL A 517 -34.20 -15.43 7.61
C VAL A 517 -35.20 -14.50 6.98
N SER A 518 -35.96 -15.02 6.02
CA SER A 518 -37.10 -14.36 5.41
C SER A 518 -38.33 -15.26 5.50
N ASP A 519 -39.47 -14.71 5.93
CA ASP A 519 -40.77 -15.40 5.92
C ASP A 519 -41.74 -14.88 4.84
N ASN A 520 -41.21 -14.10 3.89
CA ASN A 520 -41.95 -13.43 2.83
C ASN A 520 -41.30 -13.59 1.45
N GLY A 521 -40.68 -14.74 1.20
CA GLY A 521 -40.09 -15.10 -0.10
C GLY A 521 -38.89 -14.25 -0.49
N GLY A 522 -38.08 -13.84 0.49
CA GLY A 522 -36.83 -13.10 0.28
C GLY A 522 -37.00 -11.61 0.02
N THR A 523 -38.20 -11.04 0.19
CA THR A 523 -38.45 -9.59 0.00
C THR A 523 -37.87 -8.73 1.12
N SER A 524 -37.82 -9.25 2.35
CA SER A 524 -37.04 -8.67 3.45
C SER A 524 -36.38 -9.77 4.28
N TRP A 525 -35.31 -9.41 4.99
CA TRP A 525 -34.46 -10.34 5.73
C TRP A 525 -34.27 -9.84 7.17
N THR A 526 -34.31 -10.76 8.12
CA THR A 526 -34.08 -10.51 9.54
C THR A 526 -32.82 -11.25 9.97
N ALA A 527 -31.81 -10.53 10.48
CA ALA A 527 -30.63 -11.14 11.08
C ALA A 527 -31.01 -11.90 12.36
N LEU A 528 -30.49 -13.12 12.52
CA LEU A 528 -30.81 -14.00 13.63
C LEU A 528 -29.80 -13.83 14.77
N ASP A 529 -30.30 -13.65 15.99
CA ASP A 529 -29.50 -13.91 17.18
C ASP A 529 -29.01 -15.36 17.15
N GLY A 530 -27.78 -15.58 17.60
CA GLY A 530 -27.16 -16.89 17.62
C GLY A 530 -26.04 -16.96 18.64
N THR A 531 -25.42 -18.14 18.73
CA THR A 531 -24.26 -18.35 19.58
C THR A 531 -23.09 -18.97 18.83
N ALA A 532 -21.87 -18.60 19.20
CA ALA A 532 -20.62 -19.25 18.83
C ALA A 532 -20.02 -19.90 20.09
N ASP A 533 -19.90 -21.23 20.10
CA ASP A 533 -19.50 -22.02 21.29
C ASP A 533 -20.33 -21.70 22.55
N GLY A 534 -21.62 -21.39 22.36
CA GLY A 534 -22.57 -21.06 23.42
C GLY A 534 -22.51 -19.61 23.93
N LYS A 535 -21.60 -18.77 23.40
CA LYS A 535 -21.58 -17.32 23.66
C LYS A 535 -22.38 -16.60 22.58
N ALA A 536 -23.13 -15.56 22.93
CA ALA A 536 -23.84 -14.75 21.96
C ALA A 536 -22.87 -14.18 20.90
N ILE A 537 -23.29 -14.17 19.64
CA ILE A 537 -22.53 -13.54 18.56
C ILE A 537 -22.53 -12.00 18.73
N PRO A 538 -21.50 -11.30 18.22
CA PRO A 538 -21.45 -9.84 18.29
C PRO A 538 -22.55 -9.20 17.43
N ARG A 539 -22.61 -7.87 17.50
CA ARG A 539 -23.58 -7.06 16.78
C ARG A 539 -22.88 -5.93 16.05
N ASP A 540 -23.36 -5.57 14.87
CA ASP A 540 -22.88 -4.42 14.11
C ASP A 540 -23.24 -3.09 14.81
N ALA A 541 -22.72 -1.97 14.28
CA ALA A 541 -23.02 -0.63 14.79
C ALA A 541 -24.53 -0.24 14.69
N SER A 542 -25.31 -0.97 13.90
CA SER A 542 -26.77 -0.80 13.75
C SER A 542 -27.59 -1.77 14.62
N ASP A 543 -26.95 -2.42 15.60
CA ASP A 543 -27.56 -3.39 16.50
C ASP A 543 -28.17 -4.61 15.77
N LYS A 544 -27.47 -5.14 14.75
CA LYS A 544 -27.82 -6.39 14.08
C LYS A 544 -26.82 -7.50 14.43
N PRO A 545 -27.28 -8.72 14.79
CA PRO A 545 -26.38 -9.85 15.01
C PRO A 545 -25.59 -10.23 13.77
N ALA A 546 -24.27 -10.31 13.90
CA ALA A 546 -23.37 -10.68 12.82
C ALA A 546 -22.06 -11.27 13.37
N LEU A 547 -21.37 -12.09 12.59
CA LEU A 547 -19.99 -12.47 12.89
C LEU A 547 -19.05 -11.43 12.27
N THR A 548 -18.02 -11.06 13.04
CA THR A 548 -16.89 -10.21 12.65
C THR A 548 -15.66 -10.68 13.46
N ASP A 549 -14.47 -10.16 13.16
CA ASP A 549 -13.17 -10.55 13.76
C ASP A 549 -12.71 -11.98 13.38
N VAL A 550 -11.58 -12.44 13.92
CA VAL A 550 -10.96 -13.74 13.65
C VAL A 550 -11.38 -14.79 14.68
N SER A 551 -11.95 -15.90 14.24
CA SER A 551 -12.44 -16.96 15.13
C SER A 551 -11.33 -17.78 15.79
N GLY A 552 -10.13 -17.80 15.19
CA GLY A 552 -8.96 -18.61 15.60
C GLY A 552 -9.13 -20.12 15.38
N GLY A 553 -10.27 -20.58 14.85
CA GLY A 553 -10.64 -21.99 14.71
C GLY A 553 -12.14 -22.17 14.54
N TYR A 554 -12.61 -23.38 14.23
CA TYR A 554 -14.05 -23.61 14.10
C TYR A 554 -14.78 -23.37 15.41
N LYS A 555 -15.91 -22.70 15.30
CA LYS A 555 -16.90 -22.46 16.34
C LYS A 555 -18.14 -23.28 16.04
N LYS A 556 -18.75 -23.84 17.08
CA LYS A 556 -20.09 -24.38 16.97
C LYS A 556 -21.08 -23.23 16.94
N LEU A 557 -21.64 -22.96 15.77
CA LEU A 557 -22.65 -21.92 15.59
C LEU A 557 -24.05 -22.52 15.74
N SER A 558 -24.93 -21.83 16.46
CA SER A 558 -26.32 -22.26 16.69
C SER A 558 -27.27 -21.07 16.66
N PHE A 559 -28.34 -21.18 15.85
CA PHE A 559 -29.34 -20.14 15.63
C PHE A 559 -30.75 -20.71 15.86
N PRO A 560 -31.52 -20.20 16.85
CA PRO A 560 -32.88 -20.63 17.06
C PRO A 560 -33.82 -20.15 15.94
N LEU A 561 -34.71 -21.02 15.49
CA LEU A 561 -35.71 -20.75 14.45
C LEU A 561 -37.15 -20.88 14.96
N ASP A 562 -37.34 -21.04 16.28
CA ASP A 562 -38.65 -21.24 16.92
C ASP A 562 -39.67 -20.15 16.58
N ALA A 563 -39.22 -18.90 16.40
CA ALA A 563 -40.07 -17.77 16.00
C ALA A 563 -40.72 -17.96 14.60
N TYR A 564 -40.20 -18.91 13.81
CA TYR A 564 -40.65 -19.22 12.46
C TYR A 564 -41.31 -20.60 12.35
N ALA A 565 -41.52 -21.29 13.48
CA ALA A 565 -42.23 -22.56 13.52
C ALA A 565 -43.61 -22.44 12.86
N GLY A 566 -43.97 -23.43 12.04
CA GLY A 566 -45.23 -23.45 11.29
C GLY A 566 -45.22 -22.65 9.98
N LYS A 567 -44.12 -21.97 9.63
CA LYS A 567 -44.00 -21.17 8.38
C LYS A 567 -43.10 -21.86 7.36
N LYS A 568 -43.17 -21.41 6.10
CA LYS A 568 -42.11 -21.60 5.12
C LYS A 568 -41.20 -20.40 5.16
N ILE A 569 -39.89 -20.64 5.23
CA ILE A 569 -38.88 -19.58 5.33
C ILE A 569 -37.78 -19.79 4.30
N ASP A 570 -37.05 -18.73 4.01
CA ASP A 570 -35.74 -18.78 3.35
C ASP A 570 -34.67 -18.43 4.38
N LEU A 571 -33.67 -19.30 4.53
CA LEU A 571 -32.46 -19.09 5.33
C LEU A 571 -31.34 -18.61 4.42
N ARG A 572 -30.52 -17.67 4.89
CA ARG A 572 -29.39 -17.15 4.13
C ARG A 572 -28.19 -16.84 5.02
N PHE A 573 -27.00 -17.20 4.53
CA PHE A 573 -25.75 -16.56 4.97
C PHE A 573 -25.42 -15.44 3.99
N ARG A 574 -25.12 -14.25 4.49
CA ARG A 574 -24.72 -13.10 3.68
C ARG A 574 -23.40 -12.56 4.20
N TYR A 575 -22.34 -12.75 3.41
CA TYR A 575 -21.03 -12.17 3.67
C TYR A 575 -20.96 -10.82 2.97
N GLN A 576 -20.74 -9.77 3.75
CA GLN A 576 -20.64 -8.41 3.26
C GLN A 576 -19.29 -7.84 3.70
N THR A 577 -18.55 -7.33 2.72
CA THR A 577 -17.30 -6.61 2.96
C THR A 577 -17.40 -5.18 2.46
N ASP A 578 -16.62 -4.29 3.06
CA ASP A 578 -16.42 -2.93 2.56
C ASP A 578 -15.30 -2.90 1.50
N GLY A 579 -14.89 -1.71 1.07
CA GLY A 579 -13.68 -1.50 0.26
C GLY A 579 -12.39 -1.63 1.08
N GLY A 580 -12.45 -2.25 2.26
CA GLY A 580 -11.44 -2.40 3.31
C GLY A 580 -10.62 -3.68 3.17
N ALA A 581 -9.67 -3.88 4.10
CA ALA A 581 -8.70 -4.97 4.01
C ALA A 581 -9.33 -6.23 4.60
N GLY A 582 -10.03 -6.98 3.76
CA GLY A 582 -10.75 -8.16 4.22
C GLY A 582 -9.86 -9.28 4.74
N GLY A 583 -10.46 -10.16 5.57
CA GLY A 583 -9.87 -11.43 5.95
C GLY A 583 -10.09 -12.53 4.89
N LYS A 584 -9.86 -13.79 5.26
CA LYS A 584 -10.11 -14.93 4.36
C LYS A 584 -11.59 -15.34 4.26
N GLY A 585 -12.49 -14.56 4.86
CA GLY A 585 -13.93 -14.76 4.81
C GLY A 585 -14.43 -15.80 5.80
N PHE A 586 -15.54 -16.42 5.46
CA PHE A 586 -16.28 -17.37 6.30
C PHE A 586 -16.39 -18.73 5.62
N THR A 587 -16.26 -19.80 6.41
CA THR A 587 -16.62 -21.14 5.99
C THR A 587 -17.73 -21.74 6.85
N ALA A 588 -18.64 -22.47 6.19
CA ALA A 588 -19.71 -23.23 6.83
C ALA A 588 -19.60 -24.71 6.46
N ASP A 589 -19.62 -25.55 7.47
CA ASP A 589 -19.57 -27.00 7.34
C ASP A 589 -20.45 -27.68 8.39
N ALA A 590 -20.76 -28.98 8.21
CA ALA A 590 -21.64 -29.75 9.08
C ALA A 590 -22.99 -29.05 9.39
N ILE A 591 -23.58 -28.38 8.38
CA ILE A 591 -24.81 -27.59 8.52
C ILE A 591 -25.99 -28.54 8.75
N THR A 592 -26.76 -28.33 9.80
CA THR A 592 -27.95 -29.11 10.13
C THR A 592 -29.09 -28.19 10.51
N VAL A 593 -30.26 -28.36 9.90
CA VAL A 593 -31.51 -27.80 10.44
C VAL A 593 -32.29 -28.90 11.12
N THR A 594 -32.55 -28.72 12.41
CA THR A 594 -33.31 -29.66 13.25
C THR A 594 -34.68 -29.05 13.54
N ALA A 595 -35.76 -29.83 13.41
CA ALA A 595 -37.10 -29.42 13.84
C ALA A 595 -37.79 -30.52 14.63
N ASP A 596 -38.41 -30.18 15.75
CA ASP A 596 -39.01 -31.11 16.71
C ASP A 596 -38.07 -32.29 17.09
N GLY A 597 -36.76 -32.01 17.21
CA GLY A 597 -35.73 -32.98 17.58
C GLY A 597 -35.24 -33.91 16.46
N ALA A 598 -35.71 -33.74 15.22
CA ALA A 598 -35.23 -34.50 14.06
C ALA A 598 -34.59 -33.59 13.00
N ALA A 599 -33.49 -34.04 12.39
CA ALA A 599 -32.85 -33.32 11.29
C ALA A 599 -33.78 -33.26 10.07
N LEU A 600 -34.12 -32.05 9.62
CA LEU A 600 -34.82 -31.80 8.35
C LEU A 600 -33.86 -31.91 7.17
N PHE A 601 -32.64 -31.42 7.33
CA PHE A 601 -31.54 -31.68 6.40
C PHE A 601 -30.18 -31.55 7.09
N THR A 602 -29.18 -32.13 6.45
CA THR A 602 -27.75 -32.02 6.80
C THR A 602 -26.95 -31.71 5.54
N ASP A 603 -25.88 -30.93 5.65
CA ASP A 603 -25.00 -30.56 4.55
C ASP A 603 -23.55 -30.35 5.01
N GLY A 604 -22.63 -31.13 4.45
CA GLY A 604 -21.18 -30.97 4.59
C GLY A 604 -20.49 -30.58 3.28
N ALA A 605 -21.22 -30.00 2.32
CA ALA A 605 -20.70 -29.53 1.02
C ALA A 605 -20.02 -30.58 0.09
N GLU A 606 -20.09 -31.87 0.42
CA GLU A 606 -19.47 -32.95 -0.36
C GLU A 606 -20.18 -33.24 -1.70
N GLY A 607 -21.50 -33.01 -1.75
CA GLY A 607 -22.41 -33.48 -2.80
C GLY A 607 -22.64 -32.49 -3.95
N ASP A 608 -23.89 -32.33 -4.37
CA ASP A 608 -24.32 -31.18 -5.20
C ASP A 608 -24.57 -29.97 -4.28
N ASP A 609 -25.32 -28.96 -4.75
CA ASP A 609 -25.60 -27.79 -3.92
C ASP A 609 -26.63 -28.08 -2.82
N ASN A 610 -27.15 -29.31 -2.71
CA ASN A 610 -28.09 -29.77 -1.68
C ASN A 610 -29.31 -28.86 -1.51
N GLY A 611 -29.72 -28.14 -2.57
CA GLY A 611 -30.82 -27.15 -2.58
C GLY A 611 -30.48 -25.78 -1.98
N TRP A 612 -29.19 -25.48 -1.81
CA TRP A 612 -28.70 -24.12 -1.66
C TRP A 612 -28.64 -23.40 -3.01
N THR A 613 -28.79 -22.08 -2.98
CA THR A 613 -28.52 -21.17 -4.08
C THR A 613 -27.35 -20.29 -3.68
N ALA A 614 -26.20 -20.51 -4.30
CA ALA A 614 -24.99 -19.74 -4.07
C ALA A 614 -24.91 -18.54 -5.04
N LYS A 615 -24.56 -17.37 -4.51
CA LYS A 615 -24.12 -16.19 -5.25
C LYS A 615 -22.81 -15.72 -4.61
N GLY A 616 -21.69 -15.97 -5.27
CA GLY A 616 -20.35 -15.70 -4.74
C GLY A 616 -19.80 -16.77 -3.78
N PHE A 617 -20.65 -17.45 -3.01
CA PHE A 617 -20.21 -18.63 -2.26
C PHE A 617 -19.78 -19.76 -3.19
N SER A 618 -18.76 -20.52 -2.77
CA SER A 618 -18.25 -21.68 -3.49
C SER A 618 -17.93 -22.84 -2.53
N ARG A 619 -17.58 -24.00 -3.08
CA ARG A 619 -17.19 -25.18 -2.29
C ARG A 619 -15.70 -25.44 -2.45
N ILE A 620 -14.96 -25.36 -1.35
CA ILE A 620 -13.49 -25.51 -1.33
C ILE A 620 -13.06 -26.62 -0.37
N GLY A 621 -11.84 -27.11 -0.54
CA GLY A 621 -11.18 -27.95 0.47
C GLY A 621 -10.52 -27.09 1.56
N GLU A 622 -9.32 -27.50 2.00
CA GLU A 622 -8.50 -26.70 2.94
C GLU A 622 -7.93 -25.42 2.30
N SER A 623 -7.76 -25.46 0.98
CA SER A 623 -7.15 -24.39 0.19
C SER A 623 -7.76 -24.32 -1.20
N PHE A 624 -7.57 -23.18 -1.87
CA PHE A 624 -7.83 -23.00 -3.29
C PHE A 624 -6.55 -22.50 -3.99
N THR A 625 -6.52 -22.62 -5.32
CA THR A 625 -5.39 -22.17 -6.14
C THR A 625 -5.91 -21.25 -7.23
N ASN A 626 -5.32 -20.06 -7.34
CA ASN A 626 -5.58 -19.10 -8.41
C ASN A 626 -4.32 -18.87 -9.25
N ASP A 627 -4.51 -18.59 -10.53
CA ASP A 627 -3.43 -18.28 -11.48
C ASP A 627 -3.28 -16.77 -11.64
N TYR A 628 -2.13 -16.23 -11.25
CA TYR A 628 -1.83 -14.79 -11.29
C TYR A 628 -0.88 -14.46 -12.45
N PRO A 629 -1.16 -13.43 -13.27
CA PRO A 629 -0.17 -12.90 -14.20
C PRO A 629 1.13 -12.47 -13.52
N GLN A 630 2.23 -12.60 -14.25
CA GLN A 630 3.52 -12.07 -13.83
C GLN A 630 4.32 -11.66 -15.08
N TYR A 631 5.22 -10.70 -14.92
CA TYR A 631 5.95 -10.08 -16.02
C TYR A 631 7.39 -9.76 -15.62
N TYR A 632 8.32 -9.85 -16.57
CA TYR A 632 9.56 -9.07 -16.44
C TYR A 632 9.37 -7.72 -17.13
N ILE A 633 9.83 -6.65 -16.50
CA ILE A 633 9.94 -5.32 -17.12
C ILE A 633 11.42 -4.99 -17.22
N ALA A 634 11.92 -4.83 -18.44
CA ALA A 634 13.31 -4.49 -18.70
C ALA A 634 13.40 -3.05 -19.22
N GLU A 635 14.16 -2.19 -18.55
CA GLU A 635 14.30 -0.77 -18.87
C GLU A 635 15.78 -0.35 -18.89
N ASN A 636 16.13 0.59 -19.75
CA ASN A 636 17.51 1.07 -19.89
C ASN A 636 17.69 2.36 -19.09
N ARG A 637 18.21 2.23 -17.86
CA ARG A 637 18.40 3.32 -16.90
C ARG A 637 19.75 3.98 -17.12
N GLN A 638 19.76 5.30 -17.28
CA GLN A 638 20.96 6.08 -17.59
C GLN A 638 20.98 7.38 -16.77
N TYR A 639 22.15 7.95 -16.53
CA TYR A 639 22.29 9.24 -15.81
C TYR A 639 21.86 10.45 -16.67
N VAL A 640 20.59 10.46 -17.07
CA VAL A 640 19.90 11.51 -17.82
C VAL A 640 18.63 11.87 -17.04
N SER A 641 17.96 12.96 -17.40
CA SER A 641 16.77 13.43 -16.65
C SER A 641 17.06 13.52 -15.14
N TYR A 642 16.12 13.08 -14.30
CA TYR A 642 16.26 12.99 -12.84
C TYR A 642 17.19 11.87 -12.39
N ASP A 643 17.38 10.81 -13.19
CA ASP A 643 18.33 9.73 -12.87
C ASP A 643 19.81 10.16 -12.85
N LYS A 644 20.13 11.41 -13.21
CA LYS A 644 21.42 12.01 -12.85
C LYS A 644 21.69 11.95 -11.35
N THR A 645 20.64 12.00 -10.51
CA THR A 645 20.76 11.88 -9.07
C THR A 645 21.24 10.49 -8.67
N LEU A 646 20.99 9.42 -9.41
CA LEU A 646 21.53 8.09 -9.09
C LEU A 646 23.06 8.01 -9.08
N ALA A 647 23.73 8.92 -9.79
CA ALA A 647 25.19 8.98 -9.82
C ALA A 647 25.82 9.59 -8.55
N VAL A 648 25.06 10.38 -7.79
CA VAL A 648 25.59 11.27 -6.73
C VAL A 648 24.71 11.37 -5.47
N GLY A 649 23.46 10.97 -5.57
CA GLY A 649 22.41 11.15 -4.57
C GLY A 649 22.27 10.00 -3.58
N PRO A 650 22.37 8.70 -3.95
CA PRO A 650 22.27 7.61 -2.99
C PRO A 650 23.23 7.81 -1.82
N TYR A 651 22.75 7.61 -0.59
CA TYR A 651 23.46 8.05 0.61
C TYR A 651 23.44 7.03 1.74
N ASN A 652 24.36 7.20 2.70
CA ASN A 652 24.49 6.37 3.89
C ASN A 652 24.86 7.22 5.12
N PHE A 653 24.17 6.99 6.24
CA PHE A 653 24.53 7.55 7.54
C PHE A 653 25.62 6.70 8.20
N GLY A 654 26.86 6.91 7.74
CA GLY A 654 28.00 6.07 8.14
C GLY A 654 28.75 6.53 9.39
N PHE A 655 28.55 7.77 9.84
CA PHE A 655 29.35 8.44 10.89
C PHE A 655 28.60 8.57 12.22
N THR A 656 27.82 7.57 12.60
CA THR A 656 26.88 7.62 13.73
C THR A 656 27.52 7.94 15.09
N THR A 657 28.84 7.82 15.24
CA THR A 657 29.52 8.18 16.51
C THR A 657 30.13 9.57 16.52
N THR A 658 30.45 10.14 15.35
CA THR A 658 31.10 11.47 15.27
C THR A 658 30.20 12.56 14.68
N ARG A 659 29.36 12.21 13.71
CA ARG A 659 28.45 13.10 12.97
C ARG A 659 27.20 12.30 12.55
N PRO A 660 26.25 12.08 13.48
CA PRO A 660 25.08 11.23 13.22
C PRO A 660 24.19 11.73 12.08
N ASP A 661 24.11 13.04 11.88
CA ASP A 661 23.33 13.68 10.81
C ASP A 661 24.13 13.86 9.51
N TRP A 662 25.31 13.22 9.42
CA TRP A 662 26.17 13.32 8.25
C TRP A 662 26.03 12.13 7.32
N VAL A 663 25.66 12.43 6.07
CA VAL A 663 25.59 11.46 4.99
C VAL A 663 26.85 11.47 4.11
N GLU A 664 27.25 10.28 3.68
CA GLU A 664 28.18 10.07 2.56
C GLU A 664 27.41 9.52 1.36
N HIS A 665 27.87 9.82 0.14
CA HIS A 665 27.20 9.44 -1.09
C HIS A 665 27.94 8.36 -1.88
N TYR A 666 27.17 7.58 -2.64
CA TYR A 666 27.64 6.56 -3.57
C TYR A 666 26.74 6.50 -4.81
N ALA A 667 27.17 5.78 -5.84
CA ALA A 667 26.46 5.70 -7.11
C ALA A 667 25.72 4.38 -7.27
N TYR A 668 24.44 4.47 -7.59
CA TYR A 668 23.68 3.39 -8.21
C TYR A 668 24.05 3.32 -9.70
N GLN A 669 24.51 2.17 -10.20
CA GLN A 669 25.13 2.01 -11.52
C GLN A 669 24.11 2.07 -12.66
N ASN A 670 24.49 2.45 -13.87
CA ASN A 670 23.56 2.49 -15.01
C ASN A 670 23.60 1.19 -15.82
N GLY A 671 22.51 0.88 -16.56
CA GLY A 671 22.42 -0.33 -17.37
C GLY A 671 20.98 -0.78 -17.62
N LEU A 672 20.81 -2.06 -17.93
CA LEU A 672 19.50 -2.69 -18.08
C LEU A 672 18.97 -3.10 -16.70
N MET A 673 18.02 -2.35 -16.16
CA MET A 673 17.27 -2.80 -14.99
C MET A 673 16.23 -3.84 -15.42
N VAL A 674 16.14 -4.95 -14.68
CA VAL A 674 15.09 -5.97 -14.86
C VAL A 674 14.29 -6.05 -13.58
N TRP A 675 12.97 -5.86 -13.69
CA TRP A 675 12.04 -5.97 -12.58
C TRP A 675 11.16 -7.21 -12.74
N LEU A 676 10.83 -7.88 -11.65
CA LEU A 676 9.76 -8.88 -11.61
C LEU A 676 8.50 -8.23 -11.05
N TRP A 677 7.47 -8.14 -11.89
CA TRP A 677 6.11 -7.76 -11.49
C TRP A 677 5.29 -9.02 -11.21
N ASP A 678 4.92 -9.26 -9.95
CA ASP A 678 4.13 -10.41 -9.52
C ASP A 678 2.76 -9.95 -9.00
N THR A 679 1.72 -10.15 -9.82
CA THR A 679 0.37 -9.68 -9.48
C THR A 679 -0.30 -10.51 -8.36
N SER A 680 0.33 -11.59 -7.88
CA SER A 680 -0.14 -12.31 -6.69
C SER A 680 0.19 -11.59 -5.38
N GLN A 681 1.11 -10.63 -5.41
CA GLN A 681 1.46 -9.80 -4.26
C GLN A 681 0.73 -8.45 -4.38
N LYS A 682 0.29 -7.89 -3.25
CA LYS A 682 -0.34 -6.55 -3.20
C LYS A 682 0.67 -5.44 -2.93
N ASP A 683 1.79 -5.76 -2.29
CA ASP A 683 2.77 -4.82 -1.75
C ASP A 683 4.21 -5.36 -1.90
N ASN A 684 5.21 -4.55 -1.52
CA ASN A 684 6.62 -4.92 -1.50
C ASN A 684 7.17 -5.20 -0.08
N ASN A 685 6.33 -5.68 0.84
CA ASN A 685 6.69 -5.98 2.23
C ASN A 685 7.48 -7.29 2.34
N THR A 686 8.69 -7.28 1.77
CA THR A 686 9.63 -8.40 1.78
C THR A 686 9.96 -8.91 3.20
N SER A 687 9.77 -8.10 4.24
CA SER A 687 9.92 -8.50 5.63
C SER A 687 8.81 -9.48 6.07
N VAL A 688 7.61 -9.36 5.49
CA VAL A 688 6.47 -10.28 5.66
C VAL A 688 6.59 -11.47 4.71
N HIS A 689 6.94 -11.24 3.44
CA HIS A 689 7.06 -12.27 2.41
C HIS A 689 8.45 -12.31 1.73
N PRO A 690 9.50 -12.82 2.40
CA PRO A 690 10.88 -12.81 1.93
C PRO A 690 11.10 -13.22 0.47
N GLY A 691 11.69 -12.31 -0.31
CA GLY A 691 12.03 -12.47 -1.72
C GLY A 691 10.84 -12.44 -2.69
N GLN A 692 9.68 -11.99 -2.23
CA GLN A 692 8.47 -11.76 -3.03
C GLN A 692 8.00 -10.32 -2.81
N GLY A 693 7.26 -9.78 -3.76
CA GLY A 693 6.68 -8.45 -3.69
C GLY A 693 5.94 -8.13 -4.99
N LEU A 694 5.14 -7.06 -4.98
CA LEU A 694 4.41 -6.56 -6.14
C LEU A 694 5.37 -6.30 -7.31
N ILE A 695 6.42 -5.50 -7.10
CA ILE A 695 7.40 -5.13 -8.12
C ILE A 695 8.79 -4.98 -7.49
N LEU A 696 9.68 -5.94 -7.73
CA LEU A 696 11.03 -5.94 -7.16
C LEU A 696 12.12 -6.00 -8.24
N PRO A 697 13.26 -5.32 -8.06
CA PRO A 697 14.36 -5.40 -9.00
C PRO A 697 15.07 -6.74 -8.87
N VAL A 698 15.50 -7.27 -10.01
CA VAL A 698 16.38 -8.43 -10.09
C VAL A 698 17.81 -7.94 -10.06
N ASP A 699 18.49 -8.17 -8.94
CA ASP A 699 19.87 -7.74 -8.76
C ASP A 699 20.84 -8.67 -9.49
N SER A 700 21.53 -8.17 -10.53
CA SER A 700 22.52 -8.94 -11.30
C SER A 700 23.71 -9.42 -10.47
N HIS A 701 23.91 -8.86 -9.27
CA HIS A 701 24.94 -9.14 -8.28
C HIS A 701 24.38 -9.44 -6.88
N ALA A 702 23.20 -10.08 -6.78
CA ALA A 702 22.44 -10.32 -5.55
C ALA A 702 23.16 -10.99 -4.35
N LYS A 703 24.43 -11.40 -4.48
CA LYS A 703 25.19 -12.03 -3.41
C LYS A 703 25.35 -11.06 -2.23
N PRO A 704 24.91 -11.44 -1.01
CA PRO A 704 24.89 -10.52 0.12
C PRO A 704 26.26 -9.95 0.49
N LEU A 705 26.32 -8.62 0.62
CA LEU A 705 27.46 -7.87 1.11
C LEU A 705 27.35 -7.65 2.64
N LYS A 706 28.50 -7.58 3.31
CA LYS A 706 28.59 -7.44 4.77
C LYS A 706 29.57 -6.36 5.20
N TRP A 707 29.24 -5.70 6.30
CA TRP A 707 30.14 -4.85 7.06
C TRP A 707 31.26 -5.69 7.69
N LYS A 708 32.31 -5.02 8.18
CA LYS A 708 33.46 -5.69 8.80
C LYS A 708 33.10 -6.45 10.08
N ASP A 709 32.04 -6.07 10.76
CA ASP A 709 31.49 -6.75 11.94
C ASP A 709 30.64 -8.00 11.59
N GLY A 710 30.42 -8.25 10.29
CA GLY A 710 29.64 -9.38 9.79
C GLY A 710 28.15 -9.12 9.61
N THR A 711 27.65 -7.93 9.98
CA THR A 711 26.27 -7.50 9.71
C THR A 711 26.06 -7.24 8.21
N LEU A 712 24.83 -7.40 7.73
CA LEU A 712 24.52 -7.17 6.31
C LEU A 712 24.57 -5.68 5.97
N LEU A 713 24.98 -5.37 4.74
CA LEU A 713 24.71 -4.06 4.18
C LEU A 713 23.20 -3.90 4.01
N ARG A 714 22.72 -2.67 4.21
CA ARG A 714 21.31 -2.29 4.06
C ARG A 714 20.82 -2.52 2.62
N ASN A 715 19.53 -2.80 2.44
CA ASN A 715 18.97 -3.05 1.11
C ASN A 715 18.65 -1.77 0.33
N LYS A 716 18.90 -0.60 0.91
CA LYS A 716 19.19 0.64 0.15
C LYS A 716 20.61 0.70 -0.42
N ILE A 717 21.58 -0.06 0.09
CA ILE A 717 22.98 -0.05 -0.40
C ILE A 717 23.22 -1.15 -1.43
N GLN A 718 22.82 -2.38 -1.11
CA GLN A 718 23.15 -3.54 -1.92
C GLN A 718 22.70 -3.48 -3.40
N PRO A 719 21.52 -2.95 -3.78
CA PRO A 719 21.09 -2.96 -5.17
C PRO A 719 21.76 -1.86 -6.03
N PHE A 720 22.86 -1.26 -5.57
CA PHE A 720 23.61 -0.27 -6.33
C PHE A 720 24.11 -0.83 -7.67
N ASP A 721 24.39 -2.13 -7.77
CA ASP A 721 24.85 -2.82 -8.98
C ASP A 721 23.83 -3.83 -9.54
N ALA A 722 22.55 -3.60 -9.23
CA ALA A 722 21.45 -4.39 -9.77
C ALA A 722 21.38 -4.44 -11.31
N PRO A 723 21.61 -3.34 -12.06
CA PRO A 723 21.49 -3.37 -13.52
C PRO A 723 22.46 -4.32 -14.22
N PHE A 724 21.97 -4.95 -15.29
CA PHE A 724 22.75 -5.77 -16.20
C PHE A 724 23.49 -4.88 -17.21
N SER A 725 24.77 -5.15 -17.48
CA SER A 725 25.60 -4.38 -18.43
C SER A 725 26.82 -5.19 -18.91
N TRP A 726 27.38 -4.83 -20.06
CA TRP A 726 28.73 -5.23 -20.48
C TRP A 726 29.85 -4.49 -19.73
N TYR A 727 29.54 -3.33 -19.15
CA TYR A 727 30.52 -2.47 -18.51
C TYR A 727 30.66 -2.80 -17.01
N PRO A 728 31.87 -2.66 -16.45
CA PRO A 728 32.11 -2.95 -15.04
C PRO A 728 31.46 -1.91 -14.11
N ASN A 729 30.98 -2.39 -12.96
CA ASN A 729 30.49 -1.54 -11.89
C ASN A 729 31.65 -0.92 -11.12
N LYS A 730 31.47 0.34 -10.70
CA LYS A 730 32.48 1.06 -9.91
C LYS A 730 32.38 0.69 -8.44
N GLY A 731 33.52 0.42 -7.82
CA GLY A 731 33.61 0.28 -6.36
C GLY A 731 33.64 1.64 -5.66
N PHE A 732 33.32 1.64 -4.37
CA PHE A 732 33.31 2.83 -3.49
C PHE A 732 33.64 2.44 -2.04
N THR A 733 33.72 3.43 -1.15
CA THR A 733 33.93 3.21 0.28
C THR A 733 32.78 3.84 1.04
N LEU A 734 32.19 3.09 1.99
CA LEU A 734 31.23 3.58 2.96
C LEU A 734 31.72 3.32 4.38
N HIS A 735 31.06 3.90 5.37
CA HIS A 735 31.30 3.74 6.79
C HIS A 735 30.07 3.17 7.49
N ASN A 736 30.32 2.45 8.58
CA ASN A 736 29.30 2.07 9.55
C ASN A 736 29.89 2.32 10.93
N ALA A 737 29.24 3.16 11.74
CA ALA A 737 29.80 3.65 13.01
C ALA A 737 31.26 4.12 12.85
N ASP A 738 31.51 4.94 11.83
CA ASP A 738 32.81 5.54 11.49
C ASP A 738 33.87 4.53 11.00
N VAL A 739 33.51 3.25 10.83
CA VAL A 739 34.41 2.20 10.34
C VAL A 739 34.29 2.04 8.82
N PRO A 740 35.35 2.29 8.03
CA PRO A 740 35.27 2.20 6.58
C PRO A 740 35.22 0.74 6.09
N LEU A 741 34.39 0.49 5.08
CA LEU A 741 34.35 -0.69 4.23
C LEU A 741 34.54 -0.26 2.77
N LYS A 742 35.54 -0.85 2.10
CA LYS A 742 35.75 -0.68 0.67
C LYS A 742 35.04 -1.79 -0.09
N ILE A 743 34.09 -1.42 -0.95
CA ILE A 743 33.43 -2.30 -1.91
C ILE A 743 34.24 -2.26 -3.21
N PRO A 744 34.78 -3.39 -3.70
CA PRO A 744 35.57 -3.41 -4.93
C PRO A 744 34.68 -3.24 -6.17
N ALA A 745 35.29 -2.82 -7.28
CA ALA A 745 34.64 -2.88 -8.59
C ALA A 745 34.33 -4.34 -8.97
N SER A 746 33.21 -4.55 -9.66
CA SER A 746 32.79 -5.85 -10.19
C SER A 746 32.68 -5.79 -11.72
N LEU A 747 32.77 -6.95 -12.38
CA LEU A 747 32.53 -7.03 -13.82
C LEU A 747 31.03 -6.91 -14.09
N GLY A 748 30.64 -6.28 -15.20
CA GLY A 748 29.25 -6.25 -15.62
C GLY A 748 28.73 -7.65 -15.99
N ASN A 749 27.44 -7.86 -15.77
CA ASN A 749 26.72 -9.04 -16.21
C ASN A 749 25.72 -8.67 -17.32
N PRO A 750 25.92 -9.04 -18.60
CA PRO A 750 25.02 -8.66 -19.69
C PRO A 750 23.85 -9.64 -19.89
N VAL A 751 23.66 -10.61 -19.00
CA VAL A 751 22.69 -11.70 -19.14
C VAL A 751 21.87 -11.90 -17.88
N PHE A 752 20.57 -11.69 -18.01
CA PHE A 752 19.57 -12.23 -17.11
C PHE A 752 19.10 -13.61 -17.61
N ASP A 753 19.05 -14.61 -16.73
CA ASP A 753 18.60 -15.99 -17.02
C ASP A 753 17.90 -16.58 -15.79
N ASP A 754 16.58 -16.70 -15.81
CA ASP A 754 15.76 -17.05 -14.64
C ASP A 754 15.82 -18.54 -14.23
N ARG A 755 16.48 -19.38 -15.04
CA ARG A 755 16.71 -20.79 -14.73
C ARG A 755 18.09 -21.02 -14.12
N LEU A 756 19.12 -20.36 -14.67
CA LEU A 756 20.51 -20.60 -14.30
C LEU A 756 21.08 -19.56 -13.34
N GLY A 757 20.47 -18.37 -13.27
CA GLY A 757 20.88 -17.30 -12.39
C GLY A 757 20.46 -17.54 -10.93
N THR A 758 21.17 -16.90 -10.01
CA THR A 758 20.78 -16.83 -8.59
C THR A 758 20.64 -15.37 -8.21
N TYR A 759 19.40 -14.94 -7.98
CA TYR A 759 19.05 -13.53 -7.77
C TYR A 759 18.49 -13.26 -6.38
N TRP A 760 18.41 -14.26 -5.51
CA TRP A 760 17.96 -14.08 -4.13
C TRP A 760 18.67 -15.07 -3.22
N TYR A 761 18.99 -14.62 -2.00
CA TYR A 761 19.75 -15.38 -1.01
C TYR A 761 19.00 -15.38 0.31
N LYS A 762 18.86 -16.56 0.92
CA LYS A 762 18.19 -16.69 2.23
C LYS A 762 18.91 -15.90 3.32
N GLU A 763 20.22 -15.69 3.16
CA GLU A 763 21.04 -14.89 4.05
C GLU A 763 20.68 -13.40 4.03
N ASN A 764 20.04 -12.90 2.98
CA ASN A 764 19.49 -11.54 2.88
C ASN A 764 18.02 -11.61 2.43
N PRO A 765 17.09 -11.97 3.34
CA PRO A 765 15.72 -12.35 2.98
C PRO A 765 14.92 -11.23 2.32
N THR A 766 15.23 -9.97 2.62
CA THR A 766 14.56 -8.78 2.07
C THR A 766 15.28 -8.18 0.86
N GLY A 767 16.42 -8.73 0.45
CA GLY A 767 17.19 -8.26 -0.70
C GLY A 767 16.85 -8.99 -1.99
N SER A 768 16.66 -8.24 -3.08
CA SER A 768 16.34 -8.71 -4.43
C SER A 768 15.10 -9.63 -4.44
N VAL A 769 14.92 -10.45 -5.47
CA VAL A 769 13.68 -11.19 -5.73
C VAL A 769 13.91 -12.63 -6.17
N LYS A 770 13.01 -13.53 -5.71
CA LYS A 770 12.93 -14.91 -6.20
C LYS A 770 12.24 -14.93 -7.55
N VAL A 771 13.00 -15.24 -8.58
CA VAL A 771 12.46 -15.45 -9.92
C VAL A 771 11.91 -16.88 -10.09
N ALA A 772 10.85 -17.02 -10.87
CA ALA A 772 10.35 -18.33 -11.29
C ALA A 772 11.17 -18.84 -12.49
N ASP A 773 11.41 -20.16 -12.57
CA ASP A 773 11.98 -20.78 -13.79
C ASP A 773 10.91 -20.77 -14.89
N THR A 774 10.91 -19.70 -15.68
CA THR A 774 10.05 -19.57 -16.87
C THR A 774 10.80 -19.89 -18.15
N ASN A 775 12.02 -20.43 -18.04
CA ASN A 775 12.96 -20.64 -19.14
C ASN A 775 13.31 -19.33 -19.87
N THR A 776 13.30 -18.19 -19.20
CA THR A 776 13.48 -16.87 -19.84
C THR A 776 14.89 -16.36 -19.66
N ARG A 777 15.47 -15.94 -20.78
CA ARG A 777 16.76 -15.26 -20.84
C ARG A 777 16.62 -13.93 -21.57
N ILE A 778 17.12 -12.86 -20.96
CA ILE A 778 17.24 -11.52 -21.55
C ILE A 778 18.74 -11.21 -21.67
N THR A 779 19.22 -10.97 -22.88
CA THR A 779 20.65 -10.74 -23.15
C THR A 779 20.86 -9.42 -23.87
N ILE A 780 21.79 -8.61 -23.37
CA ILE A 780 22.25 -7.39 -24.03
C ILE A 780 23.13 -7.79 -25.21
N VAL A 781 22.68 -7.53 -26.44
CA VAL A 781 23.43 -7.85 -27.66
C VAL A 781 24.18 -6.65 -28.23
N ASN A 782 23.77 -5.43 -27.84
CA ASN A 782 24.48 -4.19 -28.16
C ASN A 782 24.21 -3.13 -27.10
N GLU A 783 25.28 -2.54 -26.58
CA GLU A 783 25.28 -1.48 -25.57
C GLU A 783 26.38 -0.48 -25.93
N PRO A 784 26.04 0.68 -26.51
CA PRO A 784 26.99 1.75 -26.75
C PRO A 784 27.45 2.39 -25.44
N LEU A 785 28.68 2.92 -25.43
CA LEU A 785 29.24 3.64 -24.26
C LEU A 785 28.39 4.83 -23.79
N SER A 786 27.58 5.42 -24.69
CA SER A 786 26.67 6.51 -24.33
C SER A 786 25.48 6.04 -23.50
N GLY A 787 25.16 4.75 -23.49
CA GLY A 787 23.96 4.19 -22.86
C GLY A 787 22.62 4.63 -23.50
N SER A 788 22.65 5.58 -24.43
CA SER A 788 21.45 6.23 -25.00
C SER A 788 20.50 5.29 -25.75
N THR A 789 20.96 4.09 -26.10
CA THR A 789 20.13 3.02 -26.65
C THR A 789 20.68 1.69 -26.21
N MET A 790 19.84 0.67 -26.07
CA MET A 790 20.27 -0.69 -25.81
C MET A 790 19.52 -1.67 -26.71
N THR A 791 20.19 -2.71 -27.20
CA THR A 791 19.50 -3.80 -27.92
C THR A 791 19.55 -5.06 -27.07
N VAL A 792 18.37 -5.59 -26.75
CA VAL A 792 18.19 -6.79 -25.95
C VAL A 792 17.55 -7.89 -26.79
N LYS A 793 17.88 -9.14 -26.45
CA LYS A 793 17.27 -10.32 -27.03
C LYS A 793 16.61 -11.14 -25.93
N VAL A 794 15.33 -11.45 -26.12
CA VAL A 794 14.60 -12.43 -25.30
C VAL A 794 14.72 -13.80 -25.97
N GLY A 795 14.78 -14.86 -25.18
CA GLY A 795 14.76 -16.22 -25.68
C GLY A 795 14.77 -17.25 -24.56
N PRO A 796 14.87 -18.54 -24.91
CA PRO A 796 15.00 -19.60 -23.92
C PRO A 796 16.34 -19.48 -23.16
N SER A 797 16.36 -19.94 -21.90
CA SER A 797 17.57 -20.17 -21.10
C SER A 797 18.65 -20.88 -21.91
N GLY A 798 19.92 -20.60 -21.58
CA GLY A 798 21.05 -21.38 -22.08
C GLY A 798 20.88 -22.88 -21.79
N ARG A 799 21.46 -23.74 -22.66
CA ARG A 799 21.57 -25.19 -22.40
C ARG A 799 22.68 -25.49 -21.42
#